data_AF-A0A139M7Q0-F1
#
_entry.id   AF-A0A139M7Q0-F1
#
_cell.length_a   1.000
_cell.length_b   1.000
_cell.length_c   1.000
_cell.angle_alpha   90.00
_cell.angle_beta   90.00
_cell.angle_gamma   90.00
#
_symmetry.space_group_name_H-M   'P 1'
#
loop_
_entity.id
_entity.type
_entity.pdbx_description
1 polymer ?
#
loop_
_entity_poly.entity_id
_entity_poly.type
_entity_poly.pdbx_seq_one_letter_code
_entity_poly.pdbx_strand_id
1 'polypeptide(L)'
;MKKSKALLLGAGILSASFLMVACSSAQSNTDKTYSYVFASNPDTLDYITSTRGSTSSITTNLIDGLLENDKYGNLVPSMAESWTVSKDGLTYTYKIRQGAKWYTSEGEEYAEVTAHDFVTGLKYAADKKAENLYLVRDSIKGLADYVEGKTSDFETVGVKAVDDYTLQYTLNKPESYWNSKTTGGILSPVNEAFLKSKGDDFGSVTPSSILSNGPYLFKSFTSKSLIEFEKNSNYWDKDNVKIEKVKLSFYDGSDQDSLARGFLEGNYTDGRIFPTSSVFDQLKKGNEDKITYTPQDAVTFYYLFNVNRQSYNQTMKQTDKEKTDSRAAMQNKDFRQAINFAFDRHAYAAQTNGEDGADRILRNTVTPSNFVQIGGKNFGDAVNEKIVNYGSEWANVNLNDAQPAFLNADKAKAEFAKAKESLQAEGVTFPIHLDMPVDQTAKLDVQQASSFKQTVEETLGSDNIVIDVIQLSPDEKDNATFFADTAEQKDYDIDISGWSGDYSDPKTYLDLLDPDSGSQLKNLGLTPGKDNGVKEKIGLSTYKKLLDEADKEVENTQVRYEKFAEVQAWLTDSALFLPVQSGGANPIFRKTVPFTGAFSFVGHKGDADNYKYLELQKDPVTAKQYQEFYEKWQKEKTESNKKAQEDLANHIQ
;
A
#
# COMPACT_ATOMS: atom_id res chain seq x y z
N MET A 1 34.66 60.05 -12.40
CA MET A 1 35.49 59.00 -13.03
C MET A 1 36.36 58.35 -11.97
N LYS A 2 36.52 57.03 -12.05
CA LYS A 2 37.04 56.09 -11.05
C LYS A 2 38.53 56.27 -10.69
N LYS A 3 38.90 55.56 -9.58
CA LYS A 3 40.15 54.82 -9.25
C LYS A 3 40.97 55.46 -8.10
N SER A 4 40.96 54.89 -6.88
CA SER A 4 41.59 53.65 -6.35
C SER A 4 43.03 53.84 -5.84
N LYS A 5 43.30 53.43 -4.60
CA LYS A 5 44.64 53.18 -3.99
C LYS A 5 44.57 51.83 -3.25
N ALA A 6 45.37 50.83 -3.63
CA ALA A 6 46.73 50.46 -3.16
C ALA A 6 46.69 49.67 -1.82
N LEU A 7 47.04 48.36 -1.81
CA LEU A 7 48.36 47.72 -1.47
C LEU A 7 48.76 47.91 0.01
N LEU A 8 49.39 47.01 0.77
CA LEU A 8 49.65 45.56 0.84
C LEU A 8 50.52 45.39 2.12
N LEU A 9 50.40 44.27 2.85
CA LEU A 9 51.41 43.57 3.67
C LEU A 9 52.16 44.25 4.85
N GLY A 10 52.29 43.50 5.96
CA GLY A 10 53.38 43.67 6.93
C GLY A 10 53.14 43.01 8.30
N ALA A 11 53.88 41.93 8.57
CA ALA A 11 53.78 41.00 9.72
C ALA A 11 54.20 41.52 11.11
N GLY A 12 53.68 40.86 12.17
CA GLY A 12 54.55 40.25 13.20
C GLY A 12 54.36 40.61 14.68
N ILE A 13 54.16 39.55 15.49
CA ILE A 13 54.56 39.31 16.91
C ILE A 13 53.44 39.20 17.97
N LEU A 14 53.18 37.93 18.30
CA LEU A 14 52.87 37.27 19.59
C LEU A 14 52.62 38.11 20.86
N SER A 15 51.54 37.76 21.59
CA SER A 15 51.58 37.29 23.00
C SER A 15 50.28 36.61 23.44
N ALA A 16 50.40 35.33 23.80
CA ALA A 16 49.54 34.50 24.67
C ALA A 16 49.13 35.22 25.98
N SER A 17 48.09 34.93 26.76
CA SER A 17 46.99 33.94 26.81
C SER A 17 46.09 34.36 27.99
N PHE A 18 44.77 34.21 27.91
CA PHE A 18 43.97 33.74 29.05
C PHE A 18 42.72 33.02 28.53
N LEU A 19 42.72 31.71 28.77
CA LEU A 19 41.66 30.76 28.46
C LEU A 19 40.43 31.03 29.32
N MET A 20 39.28 31.28 28.69
CA MET A 20 37.98 30.91 29.24
C MET A 20 37.45 29.77 28.37
N VAL A 21 37.52 28.56 28.91
CA VAL A 21 36.86 27.38 28.37
C VAL A 21 35.36 27.59 28.56
N ALA A 22 34.71 28.15 27.56
CA ALA A 22 33.28 27.96 27.36
C ALA A 22 33.13 26.65 26.58
N CYS A 23 32.70 25.59 27.27
CA CYS A 23 32.09 24.45 26.61
C CYS A 23 30.83 24.95 25.90
N SER A 24 30.97 25.35 24.64
CA SER A 24 29.84 25.38 23.72
C SER A 24 29.46 23.93 23.47
N SER A 25 28.37 23.50 24.10
CA SER A 25 27.57 22.40 23.60
C SER A 25 27.31 22.69 22.13
N ALA A 26 27.90 21.88 21.25
CA ALA A 26 27.64 21.89 19.83
C ALA A 26 26.16 21.54 19.63
N GLN A 27 25.32 22.57 19.61
CA GLN A 27 23.96 22.45 19.14
C GLN A 27 24.08 22.26 17.63
N SER A 28 24.07 20.99 17.21
CA SER A 28 24.06 20.63 15.80
C SER A 28 22.82 21.26 15.19
N ASN A 29 23.01 22.26 14.34
CA ASN A 29 21.94 22.83 13.53
C ASN A 29 21.63 21.82 12.41
N THR A 30 20.98 20.72 12.76
CA THR A 30 20.40 19.78 11.81
C THR A 30 19.28 20.51 11.10
N ASP A 31 19.37 20.62 9.77
CA ASP A 31 18.24 21.08 8.95
C ASP A 31 17.02 20.21 9.27
N LYS A 32 15.95 20.86 9.72
CA LYS A 32 14.68 20.19 10.07
C LYS A 32 13.69 20.21 8.91
N THR A 33 14.19 20.35 7.69
CA THR A 33 13.41 20.30 6.46
C THR A 33 13.52 18.90 5.84
N TYR A 34 12.39 18.24 5.63
CA TYR A 34 12.33 17.08 4.74
C TYR A 34 12.04 17.57 3.32
N SER A 35 12.91 17.24 2.37
CA SER A 35 12.78 17.61 0.97
C SER A 35 12.79 16.36 0.09
N TYR A 36 11.76 16.14 -0.71
CA TYR A 36 11.75 15.06 -1.70
C TYR A 36 10.81 15.38 -2.86
N VAL A 37 10.10 14.39 -3.40
CA VAL A 37 9.26 14.54 -4.60
C VAL A 37 7.84 14.05 -4.41
N PHE A 38 6.94 14.54 -5.26
CA PHE A 38 5.62 13.96 -5.50
C PHE A 38 5.44 13.75 -7.02
N ALA A 39 4.70 12.71 -7.42
CA ALA A 39 4.58 12.33 -8.84
C ALA A 39 3.19 12.62 -9.45
N SER A 40 2.19 12.89 -8.62
CA SER A 40 0.81 13.09 -9.08
C SER A 40 0.17 14.26 -8.34
N ASN A 41 -0.46 15.16 -9.09
CA ASN A 41 -1.24 16.23 -8.50
C ASN A 41 -2.49 15.66 -7.80
N PRO A 42 -2.89 16.19 -6.64
CA PRO A 42 -4.25 16.02 -6.16
C PRO A 42 -5.23 16.74 -7.09
N ASP A 43 -6.37 16.12 -7.33
CA ASP A 43 -7.56 16.76 -7.92
C ASP A 43 -8.50 17.30 -6.83
N THR A 44 -8.44 16.72 -5.62
CA THR A 44 -9.13 17.14 -4.41
C THR A 44 -8.30 16.89 -3.14
N LEU A 45 -8.62 17.64 -2.09
CA LEU A 45 -8.19 17.46 -0.70
C LEU A 45 -9.32 16.94 0.19
N ASP A 46 -10.48 16.59 -0.39
CA ASP A 46 -11.56 15.94 0.33
C ASP A 46 -11.14 14.52 0.72
N TYR A 47 -10.69 14.39 1.97
CA TYR A 47 -10.23 13.14 2.57
C TYR A 47 -11.38 12.20 2.99
N ILE A 48 -12.62 12.63 2.88
CA ILE A 48 -13.80 11.81 3.22
C ILE A 48 -14.27 11.04 1.99
N THR A 49 -14.33 11.69 0.83
CA THR A 49 -14.93 11.12 -0.38
C THR A 49 -13.95 10.50 -1.38
N SER A 50 -12.70 10.98 -1.39
CA SER A 50 -11.65 10.52 -2.31
C SER A 50 -10.95 9.26 -1.82
N THR A 51 -10.58 8.38 -2.76
CA THR A 51 -9.69 7.23 -2.53
C THR A 51 -8.31 7.40 -3.16
N ARG A 52 -8.03 8.56 -3.76
CA ARG A 52 -6.80 8.79 -4.51
C ARG A 52 -5.61 8.95 -3.56
N GLY A 53 -4.52 8.24 -3.86
CA GLY A 53 -3.25 8.38 -3.13
C GLY A 53 -2.68 9.80 -3.15
N SER A 54 -2.90 10.56 -4.24
CA SER A 54 -2.50 11.97 -4.33
C SER A 54 -3.25 12.88 -3.35
N THR A 55 -4.46 12.48 -2.92
CA THR A 55 -5.21 13.16 -1.85
C THR A 55 -4.66 12.74 -0.48
N SER A 56 -4.53 11.43 -0.22
CA SER A 56 -4.14 10.92 1.10
C SER A 56 -2.70 11.25 1.49
N SER A 57 -1.76 11.31 0.53
CA SER A 57 -0.36 11.71 0.79
C SER A 57 -0.23 13.12 1.36
N ILE A 58 -1.23 13.97 1.11
CA ILE A 58 -1.34 15.30 1.69
C ILE A 58 -2.10 15.24 3.01
N THR A 59 -3.34 14.71 2.99
CA THR A 59 -4.27 14.85 4.11
C THR A 59 -3.92 13.99 5.33
N THR A 60 -3.13 12.91 5.16
CA THR A 60 -2.58 12.13 6.29
C THR A 60 -1.74 12.98 7.25
N ASN A 61 -1.17 14.09 6.77
CA ASN A 61 -0.38 15.00 7.59
C ASN A 61 -1.22 16.11 8.26
N LEU A 62 -2.48 16.27 7.84
CA LEU A 62 -3.34 17.39 8.22
C LEU A 62 -4.46 16.98 9.17
N ILE A 63 -4.96 15.75 9.03
CA ILE A 63 -6.17 15.29 9.70
C ILE A 63 -5.89 14.06 10.56
N ASP A 64 -6.08 14.14 11.87
CA ASP A 64 -6.06 12.97 12.76
C ASP A 64 -7.46 12.38 12.94
N GLY A 65 -7.56 11.06 12.81
CA GLY A 65 -8.75 10.26 13.11
C GLY A 65 -8.77 9.76 14.55
N LEU A 66 -9.63 8.77 14.85
CA LEU A 66 -9.77 8.22 16.20
C LEU A 66 -8.49 7.54 16.68
N LEU A 67 -7.90 6.71 15.82
CA LEU A 67 -6.70 5.93 16.06
C LEU A 67 -5.70 6.16 14.93
N GLU A 68 -4.44 5.83 15.20
CA GLU A 68 -3.35 5.84 14.22
C GLU A 68 -2.44 4.63 14.46
N ASN A 69 -1.37 4.50 13.66
CA ASN A 69 -0.37 3.46 13.86
C ASN A 69 0.93 4.04 14.41
N ASP A 70 1.57 3.31 15.31
CA ASP A 70 2.94 3.58 15.74
C ASP A 70 3.97 3.10 14.68
N LYS A 71 5.26 3.31 14.96
CA LYS A 71 6.37 2.85 14.11
C LYS A 71 6.53 1.32 14.05
N TYR A 72 5.73 0.55 14.80
CA TYR A 72 5.78 -0.91 14.90
C TYR A 72 4.57 -1.59 14.24
N GLY A 73 3.57 -0.82 13.81
CA GLY A 73 2.33 -1.34 13.22
C GLY A 73 1.15 -1.42 14.18
N ASN A 74 1.30 -1.06 15.46
CA ASN A 74 0.21 -1.18 16.43
C ASN A 74 -0.77 -0.02 16.30
N LEU A 75 -2.07 -0.32 16.41
CA LEU A 75 -3.08 0.72 16.57
C LEU A 75 -2.93 1.38 17.93
N VAL A 76 -2.80 2.71 17.94
CA VAL A 76 -2.62 3.52 19.15
C VAL A 76 -3.63 4.69 19.19
N PRO A 77 -3.96 5.20 20.40
CA PRO A 77 -4.79 6.39 20.58
C PRO A 77 -4.32 7.60 19.74
N SER A 78 -5.25 8.27 19.04
CA SER A 78 -5.00 9.53 18.33
C SER A 78 -5.98 10.63 18.82
N MET A 79 -7.03 10.99 18.08
CA MET A 79 -8.10 11.86 18.60
C MET A 79 -8.92 11.18 19.69
N ALA A 80 -9.05 9.85 19.66
CA ALA A 80 -9.57 9.11 20.80
C ALA A 80 -8.42 8.84 21.78
N GLU A 81 -8.52 9.30 23.02
CA GLU A 81 -7.52 9.00 24.07
C GLU A 81 -7.70 7.60 24.66
N SER A 82 -8.91 7.04 24.55
CA SER A 82 -9.24 5.66 24.93
C SER A 82 -10.48 5.18 24.20
N TRP A 83 -10.70 3.87 24.18
CA TRP A 83 -11.93 3.26 23.69
C TRP A 83 -12.32 2.04 24.53
N THR A 84 -13.59 1.65 24.41
CA THR A 84 -14.15 0.42 25.00
C THR A 84 -15.02 -0.28 23.96
N VAL A 85 -15.13 -1.60 24.09
CA VAL A 85 -15.91 -2.49 23.24
C VAL A 85 -16.86 -3.28 24.12
N SER A 86 -18.14 -3.36 23.78
CA SER A 86 -19.09 -4.22 24.50
C SER A 86 -18.73 -5.70 24.37
N LYS A 87 -19.15 -6.54 25.33
CA LYS A 87 -18.90 -8.00 25.30
C LYS A 87 -19.36 -8.71 24.04
N ASP A 88 -20.41 -8.21 23.40
CA ASP A 88 -20.94 -8.74 22.14
C ASP A 88 -20.18 -8.23 20.91
N GLY A 89 -19.20 -7.34 21.07
CA GLY A 89 -18.40 -6.78 19.97
C GLY A 89 -19.16 -5.82 19.06
N LEU A 90 -20.38 -5.41 19.41
CA LEU A 90 -21.23 -4.58 18.55
C LEU A 90 -21.12 -3.09 18.83
N THR A 91 -20.76 -2.69 20.05
CA THR A 91 -20.73 -1.27 20.45
C THR A 91 -19.32 -0.84 20.78
N TYR A 92 -18.81 0.13 20.04
CA TYR A 92 -17.51 0.75 20.28
C TYR A 92 -17.72 2.17 20.79
N THR A 93 -17.15 2.49 21.96
CA THR A 93 -17.25 3.82 22.56
C THR A 93 -15.86 4.43 22.71
N TYR A 94 -15.64 5.59 22.09
CA TYR A 94 -14.38 6.32 22.08
C TYR A 94 -14.50 7.57 22.94
N LYS A 95 -13.47 7.85 23.74
CA LYS A 95 -13.32 9.11 24.48
C LYS A 95 -12.45 10.04 23.66
N ILE A 96 -13.03 11.14 23.18
CA ILE A 96 -12.34 12.13 22.36
C ILE A 96 -11.49 13.02 23.28
N ARG A 97 -10.28 13.32 22.82
CA ARG A 97 -9.29 14.13 23.54
C ARG A 97 -9.81 15.55 23.75
N GLN A 98 -9.99 15.93 25.02
CA GLN A 98 -10.35 17.29 25.38
C GLN A 98 -9.20 18.27 25.08
N GLY A 99 -9.53 19.45 24.58
CA GLY A 99 -8.58 20.49 24.23
C GLY A 99 -7.85 20.29 22.90
N ALA A 100 -8.12 19.21 22.15
CA ALA A 100 -7.66 19.07 20.76
C ALA A 100 -8.44 20.03 19.86
N LYS A 101 -7.78 20.73 18.93
CA LYS A 101 -8.42 21.81 18.16
C LYS A 101 -8.15 21.71 16.67
N TRP A 102 -9.07 22.27 15.91
CA TRP A 102 -8.95 22.59 14.51
C TRP A 102 -8.19 23.91 14.30
N TYR A 103 -7.32 23.93 13.31
CA TYR A 103 -6.54 25.11 12.92
C TYR A 103 -6.68 25.40 11.42
N THR A 104 -6.61 26.67 11.05
CA THR A 104 -6.53 27.08 9.64
C THR A 104 -5.13 26.85 9.07
N SER A 105 -4.93 27.01 7.76
CA SER A 105 -3.62 26.94 7.11
C SER A 105 -2.62 27.98 7.63
N GLU A 106 -3.09 29.05 8.28
CA GLU A 106 -2.30 30.11 8.92
C GLU A 106 -1.92 29.77 10.36
N GLY A 107 -2.46 28.68 10.91
CA GLY A 107 -2.23 28.25 12.30
C GLY A 107 -3.14 28.93 13.31
N GLU A 108 -4.19 29.62 12.86
CA GLU A 108 -5.21 30.20 13.72
C GLU A 108 -6.16 29.12 14.23
N GLU A 109 -6.47 29.16 15.52
CA GLU A 109 -7.44 28.26 16.13
C GLU A 109 -8.85 28.55 15.58
N TYR A 110 -9.55 27.50 15.13
CA TYR A 110 -10.89 27.60 14.57
C TYR A 110 -11.96 27.13 15.57
N ALA A 111 -11.84 25.90 16.07
CA ALA A 111 -12.78 25.29 17.01
C ALA A 111 -12.13 24.10 17.73
N GLU A 112 -12.75 23.63 18.80
CA GLU A 112 -12.39 22.36 19.43
C GLU A 112 -12.85 21.18 18.57
N VAL A 113 -12.10 20.07 18.60
CA VAL A 113 -12.49 18.81 17.95
C VAL A 113 -13.44 18.07 18.89
N THR A 114 -14.63 17.70 18.39
CA THR A 114 -15.66 17.03 19.21
C THR A 114 -16.15 15.74 18.57
N ALA A 115 -16.87 14.91 19.33
CA ALA A 115 -17.54 13.72 18.82
C ALA A 115 -18.54 14.04 17.68
N HIS A 116 -19.12 15.24 17.67
CA HIS A 116 -20.03 15.68 16.60
C HIS A 116 -19.33 15.82 15.25
N ASP A 117 -18.02 16.09 15.22
CA ASP A 117 -17.25 16.20 13.97
C ASP A 117 -17.14 14.84 13.27
N PHE A 118 -17.07 13.74 14.01
CA PHE A 118 -17.04 12.37 13.45
C PHE A 118 -18.41 11.94 12.91
N VAL A 119 -19.50 12.31 13.61
CA VAL A 119 -20.86 12.11 13.10
C VAL A 119 -21.05 12.87 11.79
N THR A 120 -20.60 14.13 11.77
CA THR A 120 -20.61 15.00 10.58
C THR A 120 -19.83 14.38 9.42
N GLY A 121 -18.61 13.89 9.67
CA GLY A 121 -17.77 13.26 8.66
C GLY A 121 -18.43 12.06 8.00
N LEU A 122 -18.98 11.12 8.79
CA LEU A 122 -19.68 9.96 8.24
C LEU A 122 -20.95 10.35 7.48
N LYS A 123 -21.71 11.33 8.00
CA LYS A 123 -22.90 11.83 7.32
C LYS A 123 -22.54 12.44 5.96
N TYR A 124 -21.48 13.24 5.92
CA TYR A 124 -20.97 13.82 4.67
C TYR A 124 -20.55 12.72 3.67
N ALA A 125 -19.85 11.69 4.14
CA ALA A 125 -19.49 10.53 3.30
C ALA A 125 -20.71 9.85 2.69
N ALA A 126 -21.75 9.62 3.50
CA ALA A 126 -23.00 9.00 3.06
C ALA A 126 -23.78 9.88 2.07
N ASP A 127 -23.94 11.18 2.40
CA ASP A 127 -24.66 12.17 1.59
C ASP A 127 -24.00 12.36 0.21
N LYS A 128 -22.66 12.37 0.16
CA LYS A 128 -21.89 12.50 -1.09
C LYS A 128 -21.63 11.17 -1.81
N LYS A 129 -22.04 10.04 -1.22
CA LYS A 129 -21.76 8.69 -1.75
C LYS A 129 -20.27 8.48 -2.01
N ALA A 130 -19.47 8.69 -0.96
CA ALA A 130 -18.02 8.51 -0.98
C ALA A 130 -17.60 7.22 -1.70
N GLU A 131 -16.51 7.26 -2.48
CA GLU A 131 -16.07 6.11 -3.30
C GLU A 131 -15.80 4.85 -2.44
N ASN A 132 -15.28 5.04 -1.22
CA ASN A 132 -14.96 3.98 -0.25
C ASN A 132 -16.07 3.67 0.76
N LEU A 133 -17.31 4.16 0.54
CA LEU A 133 -18.43 3.91 1.47
C LEU A 133 -18.69 2.42 1.70
N TYR A 134 -18.39 1.58 0.71
CA TYR A 134 -18.48 0.12 0.82
C TYR A 134 -17.68 -0.47 1.99
N LEU A 135 -16.61 0.19 2.46
CA LEU A 135 -15.78 -0.29 3.58
C LEU A 135 -16.51 -0.29 4.93
N VAL A 136 -17.51 0.59 5.09
CA VAL A 136 -18.21 0.81 6.36
C VAL A 136 -19.72 0.66 6.26
N ARG A 137 -20.29 0.72 5.04
CA ARG A 137 -21.74 0.67 4.78
C ARG A 137 -22.41 -0.52 5.46
N ASP A 138 -21.81 -1.70 5.32
CA ASP A 138 -22.39 -2.95 5.81
C ASP A 138 -21.92 -3.27 7.25
N SER A 139 -20.92 -2.53 7.75
CA SER A 139 -20.43 -2.61 9.14
C SER A 139 -21.31 -1.82 10.10
N ILE A 140 -21.63 -0.56 9.78
CA ILE A 140 -22.35 0.35 10.68
C ILE A 140 -23.85 0.10 10.58
N LYS A 141 -24.50 -0.04 11.73
CA LYS A 141 -25.95 -0.28 11.81
C LYS A 141 -26.74 0.82 11.10
N GLY A 142 -27.70 0.45 10.25
CA GLY A 142 -28.58 1.40 9.55
C GLY A 142 -27.94 2.24 8.43
N LEU A 143 -26.61 2.19 8.24
CA LEU A 143 -25.94 3.00 7.22
C LEU A 143 -26.35 2.60 5.80
N ALA A 144 -26.43 1.30 5.51
CA ALA A 144 -26.92 0.80 4.23
C ALA A 144 -28.34 1.32 3.91
N ASP A 145 -29.26 1.26 4.87
CA ASP A 145 -30.64 1.72 4.70
C ASP A 145 -30.73 3.23 4.44
N TYR A 146 -29.85 4.03 5.06
CA TYR A 146 -29.75 5.47 4.80
C TYR A 146 -29.26 5.73 3.37
N VAL A 147 -28.15 5.08 2.97
CA VAL A 147 -27.52 5.25 1.66
C VAL A 147 -28.43 4.80 0.52
N GLU A 148 -29.22 3.74 0.75
CA GLU A 148 -30.21 3.23 -0.19
C GLU A 148 -31.52 4.04 -0.19
N GLY A 149 -31.66 5.04 0.69
CA GLY A 149 -32.84 5.91 0.76
C GLY A 149 -34.08 5.22 1.37
N LYS A 150 -33.91 4.10 2.08
CA LYS A 150 -35.00 3.49 2.87
C LYS A 150 -35.38 4.34 4.09
N THR A 151 -34.44 5.16 4.54
CA THR A 151 -34.64 6.22 5.55
C THR A 151 -33.89 7.46 5.13
N SER A 152 -34.44 8.64 5.42
CA SER A 152 -33.73 9.93 5.30
C SER A 152 -33.26 10.46 6.65
N ASP A 153 -33.53 9.73 7.74
CA ASP A 153 -33.18 10.10 9.10
C ASP A 153 -31.82 9.52 9.47
N PHE A 154 -30.80 10.37 9.54
CA PHE A 154 -29.43 9.95 9.86
C PHE A 154 -29.29 9.50 11.32
N GLU A 155 -30.21 9.88 12.22
CA GLU A 155 -30.21 9.40 13.62
C GLU A 155 -30.45 7.89 13.72
N THR A 156 -30.92 7.25 12.65
CA THR A 156 -31.05 5.79 12.56
C THR A 156 -29.72 5.08 12.27
N VAL A 157 -28.69 5.82 11.85
CA VAL A 157 -27.35 5.30 11.59
C VAL A 157 -26.61 5.14 12.92
N GLY A 158 -25.91 4.01 13.08
CA GLY A 158 -25.19 3.60 14.27
C GLY A 158 -23.90 4.38 14.54
N VAL A 159 -23.94 5.72 14.45
CA VAL A 159 -22.90 6.64 14.92
C VAL A 159 -23.58 7.74 15.73
N LYS A 160 -23.09 8.02 16.94
CA LYS A 160 -23.64 9.11 17.77
C LYS A 160 -22.58 9.76 18.63
N ALA A 161 -22.68 11.08 18.75
CA ALA A 161 -22.05 11.83 19.84
C ALA A 161 -22.97 11.72 21.07
N VAL A 162 -22.58 10.92 22.06
CA VAL A 162 -23.31 10.82 23.34
C VAL A 162 -23.20 12.12 24.12
N ASP A 163 -22.05 12.76 24.02
CA ASP A 163 -21.71 14.10 24.46
C ASP A 163 -20.54 14.60 23.59
N ASP A 164 -20.08 15.84 23.82
CA ASP A 164 -19.00 16.48 23.06
C ASP A 164 -17.71 15.64 22.97
N TYR A 165 -17.45 14.75 23.94
CA TYR A 165 -16.22 13.98 24.04
C TYR A 165 -16.43 12.46 24.08
N THR A 166 -17.62 11.99 23.74
CA THR A 166 -17.95 10.56 23.73
C THR A 166 -18.62 10.20 22.42
N LEU A 167 -17.87 9.53 21.55
CA LEU A 167 -18.37 9.00 20.29
C LEU A 167 -18.70 7.52 20.45
N GLN A 168 -19.85 7.09 19.94
CA GLN A 168 -20.24 5.68 19.94
C GLN A 168 -20.61 5.22 18.53
N TYR A 169 -20.04 4.10 18.11
CA TYR A 169 -20.48 3.33 16.95
C TYR A 169 -21.23 2.07 17.38
N THR A 170 -22.23 1.69 16.60
CA THR A 170 -22.96 0.41 16.71
C THR A 170 -22.88 -0.33 15.39
N LEU A 171 -22.37 -1.55 15.43
CA LEU A 171 -22.14 -2.40 14.25
C LEU A 171 -23.31 -3.37 14.02
N ASN A 172 -23.43 -3.86 12.78
CA ASN A 172 -24.38 -4.91 12.40
C ASN A 172 -23.94 -6.29 12.89
N LYS A 173 -22.62 -6.53 12.94
CA LYS A 173 -21.99 -7.77 13.40
C LYS A 173 -20.66 -7.45 14.10
N PRO A 174 -20.15 -8.36 14.94
CA PRO A 174 -18.83 -8.16 15.56
C PRO A 174 -17.75 -8.13 14.47
N GLU A 175 -16.89 -7.12 14.52
CA GLU A 175 -15.73 -6.98 13.62
C GLU A 175 -14.49 -6.71 14.47
N SER A 176 -13.64 -7.72 14.70
CA SER A 176 -12.44 -7.58 15.54
C SER A 176 -11.42 -6.58 14.99
N TYR A 177 -11.50 -6.26 13.71
CA TYR A 177 -10.66 -5.30 12.98
C TYR A 177 -11.32 -3.92 12.83
N TRP A 178 -12.46 -3.65 13.46
CA TRP A 178 -13.19 -2.38 13.32
C TRP A 178 -12.29 -1.15 13.56
N ASN A 179 -11.47 -1.20 14.61
CA ASN A 179 -10.55 -0.11 14.96
C ASN A 179 -9.51 0.20 13.88
N SER A 180 -9.14 -0.74 13.01
CA SER A 180 -8.24 -0.39 11.90
C SER A 180 -8.93 0.46 10.86
N LYS A 181 -10.26 0.31 10.66
CA LYS A 181 -11.03 1.13 9.71
C LYS A 181 -11.07 2.60 10.12
N THR A 182 -10.96 2.88 11.43
CA THR A 182 -10.96 4.27 11.94
C THR A 182 -9.68 5.04 11.63
N THR A 183 -8.69 4.40 10.99
CA THR A 183 -7.48 5.04 10.46
C THR A 183 -7.64 5.53 9.01
N GLY A 184 -8.76 5.16 8.36
CA GLY A 184 -9.11 5.56 7.00
C GLY A 184 -9.87 6.89 6.96
N GLY A 185 -9.71 7.63 5.86
CA GLY A 185 -10.27 8.97 5.68
C GLY A 185 -11.79 9.05 5.86
N ILE A 186 -12.53 8.01 5.44
CA ILE A 186 -14.00 7.97 5.53
C ILE A 186 -14.56 8.08 6.97
N LEU A 187 -13.78 7.70 7.98
CA LEU A 187 -14.16 7.82 9.40
C LEU A 187 -13.45 8.98 10.10
N SER A 188 -12.76 9.85 9.36
CA SER A 188 -12.12 11.05 9.92
C SER A 188 -13.16 12.13 10.28
N PRO A 189 -12.84 13.00 11.24
CA PRO A 189 -13.75 14.05 11.67
C PRO A 189 -13.78 15.20 10.66
N VAL A 190 -14.93 15.87 10.54
CA VAL A 190 -15.09 17.12 9.78
C VAL A 190 -15.84 18.13 10.62
N ASN A 191 -15.30 19.33 10.79
CA ASN A 191 -16.00 20.39 11.50
C ASN A 191 -17.25 20.88 10.72
N GLU A 192 -18.43 20.77 11.33
CA GLU A 192 -19.72 21.07 10.68
C GLU A 192 -19.84 22.52 10.22
N ALA A 193 -19.49 23.48 11.07
CA ALA A 193 -19.60 24.90 10.75
C ALA A 193 -18.67 25.27 9.58
N PHE A 194 -17.45 24.72 9.57
CA PHE A 194 -16.51 24.92 8.48
C PHE A 194 -17.00 24.29 7.18
N LEU A 195 -17.42 23.01 7.21
CA LEU A 195 -17.97 22.31 6.05
C LEU A 195 -19.13 23.10 5.42
N LYS A 196 -20.06 23.59 6.25
CA LYS A 196 -21.17 24.42 5.80
C LYS A 196 -20.70 25.76 5.22
N SER A 197 -19.67 26.37 5.80
CA SER A 197 -19.11 27.63 5.30
C SER A 197 -18.42 27.49 3.93
N LYS A 198 -17.88 26.31 3.63
CA LYS A 198 -17.21 26.00 2.37
C LYS A 198 -18.17 25.47 1.30
N GLY A 199 -19.20 24.73 1.69
CA GLY A 199 -20.10 24.10 0.73
C GLY A 199 -19.34 23.21 -0.25
N ASP A 200 -19.52 23.44 -1.54
CA ASP A 200 -18.86 22.67 -2.60
C ASP A 200 -17.36 23.00 -2.76
N ASP A 201 -16.85 24.05 -2.12
CA ASP A 201 -15.42 24.40 -2.13
C ASP A 201 -14.60 23.61 -1.08
N PHE A 202 -15.25 22.83 -0.22
CA PHE A 202 -14.58 21.95 0.74
C PHE A 202 -13.69 20.96 -0.01
N GLY A 203 -12.42 20.86 0.40
CA GLY A 203 -11.47 19.98 -0.27
C GLY A 203 -11.00 20.48 -1.65
N SER A 204 -11.33 21.69 -2.10
CA SER A 204 -10.62 22.28 -3.25
C SER A 204 -9.11 22.31 -2.99
N VAL A 205 -8.26 22.22 -4.02
CA VAL A 205 -6.80 22.11 -3.82
C VAL A 205 -6.17 23.48 -3.48
N THR A 206 -6.54 24.03 -2.34
CA THR A 206 -6.06 25.31 -1.79
C THR A 206 -5.85 25.19 -0.28
N PRO A 207 -4.90 25.93 0.33
CA PRO A 207 -4.65 25.89 1.77
C PRO A 207 -5.88 26.11 2.65
N SER A 208 -6.78 27.01 2.24
CA SER A 208 -7.91 27.42 3.07
C SER A 208 -9.16 26.55 2.93
N SER A 209 -9.15 25.50 2.10
CA SER A 209 -10.32 24.64 1.83
C SER A 209 -10.57 23.55 2.88
N ILE A 210 -9.58 23.31 3.74
CA ILE A 210 -9.58 22.30 4.80
C ILE A 210 -9.02 22.90 6.09
N LEU A 211 -9.49 22.40 7.23
CA LEU A 211 -8.88 22.66 8.53
C LEU A 211 -7.90 21.54 8.86
N SER A 212 -6.99 21.78 9.79
CA SER A 212 -6.02 20.80 10.28
C SER A 212 -6.18 20.57 11.79
N ASN A 213 -6.37 19.33 12.22
CA ASN A 213 -6.22 18.90 13.62
C ASN A 213 -4.98 18.01 13.82
N GLY A 214 -4.20 17.78 12.75
CA GLY A 214 -3.04 16.92 12.69
C GLY A 214 -1.69 17.63 12.82
N PRO A 215 -0.58 16.90 12.55
CA PRO A 215 0.78 17.33 12.84
C PRO A 215 1.32 18.48 11.98
N TYR A 216 0.74 18.71 10.80
CA TYR A 216 1.17 19.77 9.88
C TYR A 216 0.00 20.64 9.41
N LEU A 217 0.35 21.83 8.94
CA LEU A 217 -0.52 22.76 8.22
C LEU A 217 -0.15 22.75 6.75
N PHE A 218 -1.14 22.69 5.88
CA PHE A 218 -0.94 22.78 4.43
C PHE A 218 -0.69 24.24 4.03
N LYS A 219 0.48 24.53 3.45
CA LYS A 219 0.90 25.92 3.17
C LYS A 219 0.72 26.32 1.73
N SER A 220 1.12 25.45 0.79
CA SER A 220 1.04 25.77 -0.62
C SER A 220 1.00 24.51 -1.48
N PHE A 221 0.35 24.64 -2.64
CA PHE A 221 0.48 23.72 -3.76
C PHE A 221 0.56 24.52 -5.05
N THR A 222 1.56 24.20 -5.86
CA THR A 222 1.68 24.67 -7.24
C THR A 222 1.70 23.44 -8.13
N SER A 223 0.68 23.31 -8.98
CA SER A 223 0.52 22.21 -9.93
C SER A 223 1.82 21.92 -10.69
N LYS A 224 2.22 20.64 -10.69
CA LYS A 224 3.47 20.16 -11.33
C LYS A 224 4.73 20.91 -10.90
N SER A 225 4.76 21.44 -9.68
CA SER A 225 5.93 22.18 -9.17
C SER A 225 6.25 21.85 -7.72
N LEU A 226 5.35 22.15 -6.77
CA LEU A 226 5.69 22.16 -5.35
C LEU A 226 4.48 21.88 -4.44
N ILE A 227 4.70 21.10 -3.39
CA ILE A 227 3.83 20.99 -2.20
C ILE A 227 4.65 21.41 -0.97
N GLU A 228 4.06 22.22 -0.08
CA GLU A 228 4.70 22.62 1.18
C GLU A 228 3.79 22.42 2.40
N PHE A 229 4.40 21.89 3.46
CA PHE A 229 3.81 21.79 4.79
C PHE A 229 4.70 22.45 5.84
N GLU A 230 4.08 22.97 6.90
CA GLU A 230 4.77 23.44 8.09
C GLU A 230 4.21 22.77 9.34
N LYS A 231 5.07 22.48 10.31
CA LYS A 231 4.66 21.87 11.59
C LYS A 231 3.55 22.70 12.24
N ASN A 232 2.48 22.02 12.66
CA ASN A 232 1.47 22.62 13.50
C ASN A 232 2.00 22.71 14.95
N SER A 233 2.51 23.89 15.33
CA SER A 233 3.08 24.11 16.67
C SER A 233 2.08 24.03 17.83
N ASN A 234 0.78 24.00 17.52
CA ASN A 234 -0.31 23.86 18.48
C ASN A 234 -0.92 22.45 18.51
N TYR A 235 -0.44 21.54 17.66
CA TYR A 235 -0.87 20.15 17.63
C TYR A 235 -0.70 19.48 19.01
N TRP A 236 -1.67 18.65 19.40
CA TRP A 236 -1.72 18.02 20.73
C TRP A 236 -0.52 17.10 20.99
N ASP A 237 0.01 16.45 19.94
CA ASP A 237 1.16 15.54 20.01
C ASP A 237 2.41 16.10 19.29
N LYS A 238 2.58 17.42 19.34
CA LYS A 238 3.69 18.15 18.68
C LYS A 238 5.09 17.71 19.11
N ASP A 239 5.22 17.04 20.24
CA ASP A 239 6.51 16.56 20.74
C ASP A 239 7.02 15.38 19.91
N ASN A 240 6.13 14.62 19.28
CA ASN A 240 6.50 13.57 18.34
C ASN A 240 6.89 14.12 16.97
N VAL A 241 6.43 15.33 16.60
CA VAL A 241 6.74 15.98 15.31
C VAL A 241 8.13 16.59 15.30
N LYS A 242 9.09 15.95 14.61
CA LYS A 242 10.50 16.38 14.59
C LYS A 242 10.88 17.23 13.38
N ILE A 243 10.17 17.07 12.27
CA ILE A 243 10.36 17.85 11.04
C ILE A 243 9.57 19.17 11.18
N GLU A 244 10.20 20.31 10.87
CA GLU A 244 9.53 21.62 10.92
C GLU A 244 8.88 21.98 9.59
N LYS A 245 9.49 21.55 8.48
CA LYS A 245 9.04 21.86 7.12
C LYS A 245 9.16 20.65 6.21
N VAL A 246 8.17 20.46 5.35
CA VAL A 246 8.19 19.43 4.30
C VAL A 246 8.05 20.13 2.95
N LYS A 247 8.93 19.79 2.01
CA LYS A 247 8.94 20.33 0.65
C LYS A 247 9.00 19.20 -0.36
N LEU A 248 7.97 19.08 -1.20
CA LEU A 248 7.92 18.04 -2.23
C LEU A 248 7.90 18.70 -3.61
N SER A 249 8.94 18.46 -4.40
CA SER A 249 9.04 18.94 -5.79
C SER A 249 8.39 17.95 -6.76
N PHE A 250 7.81 18.44 -7.85
CA PHE A 250 7.20 17.55 -8.82
C PHE A 250 8.24 16.70 -9.56
N TYR A 251 7.98 15.40 -9.68
CA TYR A 251 8.78 14.45 -10.44
C TYR A 251 7.92 13.76 -11.49
N ASP A 252 8.25 13.98 -12.77
CA ASP A 252 7.46 13.52 -13.91
C ASP A 252 7.81 12.10 -14.41
N GLY A 253 8.76 11.42 -13.76
CA GLY A 253 9.18 10.06 -14.15
C GLY A 253 10.23 10.00 -15.26
N SER A 254 10.51 11.11 -15.97
CA SER A 254 11.32 11.07 -17.20
C SER A 254 12.81 10.75 -16.98
N ASP A 255 13.34 11.14 -15.83
CA ASP A 255 14.72 10.91 -15.41
C ASP A 255 14.76 10.31 -14.00
N GLN A 256 14.69 8.98 -13.92
CA GLN A 256 14.73 8.22 -12.67
C GLN A 256 15.95 8.50 -11.80
N ASP A 257 17.10 8.76 -12.43
CA ASP A 257 18.35 9.01 -11.74
C ASP A 257 18.42 10.41 -11.10
N SER A 258 17.47 11.31 -11.43
CA SER A 258 17.36 12.63 -10.81
C SER A 258 17.11 12.57 -9.30
N LEU A 259 16.49 11.49 -8.81
CA LEU A 259 16.21 11.29 -7.38
C LEU A 259 17.51 11.09 -6.59
N ALA A 260 18.37 10.16 -7.04
CA ALA A 260 19.68 9.93 -6.44
C ALA A 260 20.62 11.14 -6.62
N ARG A 261 20.62 11.78 -7.80
CA ARG A 261 21.43 13.00 -8.02
C ARG A 261 21.01 14.14 -7.12
N GLY A 262 19.70 14.38 -6.97
CA GLY A 262 19.17 15.42 -6.09
C GLY A 262 19.54 15.20 -4.63
N PHE A 263 19.58 13.95 -4.16
CA PHE A 263 20.14 13.63 -2.85
C PHE A 263 21.63 13.98 -2.73
N LEU A 264 22.45 13.54 -3.69
CA LEU A 264 23.91 13.75 -3.69
C LEU A 264 24.30 15.24 -3.79
N GLU A 265 23.49 16.03 -4.48
CA GLU A 265 23.63 17.49 -4.58
C GLU A 265 23.13 18.23 -3.32
N GLY A 266 22.46 17.54 -2.40
CA GLY A 266 21.90 18.09 -1.17
C GLY A 266 20.54 18.77 -1.32
N ASN A 267 19.88 18.60 -2.48
CA ASN A 267 18.54 19.12 -2.75
C ASN A 267 17.44 18.27 -2.08
N TYR A 268 17.67 16.96 -1.95
CA TYR A 268 16.74 16.02 -1.34
C TYR A 268 17.29 15.39 -0.06
N THR A 269 16.38 15.08 0.85
CA THR A 269 16.63 14.34 2.08
C THR A 269 16.81 12.86 1.80
N ASP A 270 16.05 12.32 0.85
CA ASP A 270 16.13 10.93 0.39
C ASP A 270 16.22 10.89 -1.15
N GLY A 271 16.67 9.77 -1.72
CA GLY A 271 16.84 9.61 -3.17
C GLY A 271 16.87 8.15 -3.60
N ARG A 272 15.79 7.68 -4.25
CA ARG A 272 15.74 6.32 -4.82
C ARG A 272 16.86 6.13 -5.84
N ILE A 273 17.44 4.93 -5.84
CA ILE A 273 18.50 4.50 -6.74
C ILE A 273 17.96 3.39 -7.63
N PHE A 274 18.42 3.32 -8.88
CA PHE A 274 18.02 2.30 -9.85
C PHE A 274 19.26 1.52 -10.31
N PRO A 275 19.56 0.34 -9.71
CA PRO A 275 20.80 -0.38 -9.97
C PRO A 275 21.00 -0.84 -11.43
N THR A 276 19.92 -0.94 -12.19
CA THR A 276 19.95 -1.27 -13.63
C THR A 276 20.20 -0.06 -14.53
N SER A 277 20.27 1.15 -13.97
CA SER A 277 20.58 2.35 -14.73
C SER A 277 22.03 2.38 -15.22
N SER A 278 22.24 2.91 -16.43
CA SER A 278 23.56 3.07 -17.04
C SER A 278 24.49 4.03 -16.29
N VAL A 279 23.94 4.86 -15.40
CA VAL A 279 24.71 5.79 -14.55
C VAL A 279 24.88 5.32 -13.10
N PHE A 280 24.39 4.13 -12.76
CA PHE A 280 24.44 3.60 -11.39
C PHE A 280 25.87 3.58 -10.81
N ASP A 281 26.87 3.14 -11.59
CA ASP A 281 28.27 3.11 -11.17
C ASP A 281 28.83 4.50 -10.83
N GLN A 282 28.37 5.55 -11.53
CA GLN A 282 28.73 6.92 -11.22
C GLN A 282 28.06 7.39 -9.92
N LEU A 283 26.78 7.08 -9.73
CA LEU A 283 26.01 7.51 -8.55
C LEU A 283 26.50 6.86 -7.26
N LYS A 284 26.84 5.57 -7.30
CA LYS A 284 27.29 4.84 -6.11
C LYS A 284 28.74 5.10 -5.72
N LYS A 285 29.56 5.65 -6.61
CA LYS A 285 30.99 5.85 -6.39
C LYS A 285 31.28 6.69 -5.14
N GLY A 286 31.93 6.09 -4.14
CA GLY A 286 32.23 6.72 -2.85
C GLY A 286 31.03 6.83 -1.90
N ASN A 287 29.92 6.16 -2.22
CA ASN A 287 28.69 6.08 -1.43
C ASN A 287 28.16 4.64 -1.39
N GLU A 288 28.98 3.64 -1.71
CA GLU A 288 28.59 2.23 -1.77
C GLU A 288 28.07 1.75 -0.41
N ASP A 289 28.69 2.23 0.68
CA ASP A 289 28.30 1.94 2.05
C ASP A 289 27.04 2.71 2.52
N LYS A 290 26.45 3.58 1.69
CA LYS A 290 25.26 4.41 2.01
C LYS A 290 24.00 3.97 1.27
N ILE A 291 24.09 2.91 0.47
CA ILE A 291 22.92 2.29 -0.15
C ILE A 291 22.19 1.47 0.91
N THR A 292 20.93 1.81 1.15
CA THR A 292 20.03 1.13 2.09
C THR A 292 18.73 0.75 1.40
N TYR A 293 17.79 0.10 2.08
CA TYR A 293 16.52 -0.34 1.49
C TYR A 293 15.31 0.17 2.27
N THR A 294 14.29 0.68 1.58
CA THR A 294 13.02 1.01 2.24
C THR A 294 12.37 -0.27 2.79
N PRO A 295 11.50 -0.21 3.81
CA PRO A 295 10.65 -1.35 4.14
C PRO A 295 9.79 -1.76 2.94
N GLN A 296 9.33 -3.02 2.90
CA GLN A 296 8.21 -3.41 2.06
C GLN A 296 6.94 -2.72 2.59
N ASP A 297 6.10 -2.20 1.71
CA ASP A 297 4.80 -1.63 2.09
C ASP A 297 3.70 -2.70 2.06
N ALA A 298 2.43 -2.27 2.10
CA ALA A 298 1.26 -3.14 2.09
C ALA A 298 0.86 -3.67 0.73
N VAL A 299 1.40 -3.09 -0.35
CA VAL A 299 0.97 -3.45 -1.68
C VAL A 299 1.50 -4.84 -2.00
N THR A 300 0.64 -5.66 -2.60
CA THR A 300 1.03 -6.88 -3.29
C THR A 300 0.68 -6.72 -4.75
N PHE A 301 1.70 -6.75 -5.61
CA PHE A 301 1.54 -6.85 -7.06
C PHE A 301 1.53 -8.31 -7.48
N TYR A 302 0.58 -8.67 -8.34
CA TYR A 302 0.40 -10.02 -8.85
C TYR A 302 0.03 -10.00 -10.33
N TYR A 303 0.54 -10.98 -11.07
CA TYR A 303 -0.05 -11.32 -12.36
C TYR A 303 -1.35 -12.11 -12.16
N LEU A 304 -2.29 -11.91 -13.06
CA LEU A 304 -3.54 -12.67 -13.12
C LEU A 304 -3.84 -13.07 -14.56
N PHE A 305 -4.66 -14.10 -14.70
CA PHE A 305 -5.11 -14.58 -16.01
C PHE A 305 -6.53 -14.14 -16.29
N ASN A 306 -6.78 -13.61 -17.50
CA ASN A 306 -8.13 -13.37 -17.99
C ASN A 306 -8.76 -14.69 -18.46
N VAL A 307 -9.20 -15.51 -17.51
CA VAL A 307 -9.73 -16.87 -17.75
C VAL A 307 -11.00 -16.89 -18.60
N ASN A 308 -11.60 -15.74 -18.89
CA ASN A 308 -12.78 -15.61 -19.72
C ASN A 308 -12.72 -14.41 -20.69
N ARG A 309 -11.54 -14.15 -21.27
CA ARG A 309 -11.30 -13.00 -22.18
C ARG A 309 -12.29 -12.90 -23.34
N GLN A 310 -12.88 -11.73 -23.57
CA GLN A 310 -13.88 -11.53 -24.63
C GLN A 310 -13.43 -10.56 -25.73
N SER A 311 -12.58 -9.59 -25.41
CA SER A 311 -11.98 -8.66 -26.38
C SER A 311 -10.64 -9.17 -26.90
N TYR A 312 -10.34 -8.88 -28.17
CA TYR A 312 -9.11 -9.27 -28.87
C TYR A 312 -8.65 -8.17 -29.83
N ASN A 313 -8.79 -6.90 -29.47
CA ASN A 313 -8.27 -5.78 -30.26
C ASN A 313 -6.74 -5.65 -30.08
N GLN A 314 -6.24 -5.99 -28.90
CA GLN A 314 -4.81 -6.05 -28.57
C GLN A 314 -4.35 -7.52 -28.55
N THR A 315 -4.21 -8.15 -29.71
CA THR A 315 -3.86 -9.57 -29.81
C THR A 315 -2.84 -9.87 -30.90
N MET A 316 -1.93 -10.79 -30.60
CA MET A 316 -1.03 -11.40 -31.58
C MET A 316 -1.60 -12.69 -32.19
N LYS A 317 -2.75 -13.18 -31.69
CA LYS A 317 -3.42 -14.38 -32.20
C LYS A 317 -3.99 -14.12 -33.59
N GLN A 318 -3.78 -15.09 -34.48
CA GLN A 318 -4.16 -15.01 -35.89
C GLN A 318 -5.48 -15.74 -36.19
N THR A 319 -5.89 -16.66 -35.32
CA THR A 319 -7.06 -17.51 -35.54
C THR A 319 -8.00 -17.54 -34.34
N ASP A 320 -9.28 -17.81 -34.58
CA ASP A 320 -10.24 -18.02 -33.49
C ASP A 320 -9.92 -19.27 -32.65
N LYS A 321 -9.22 -20.25 -33.25
CA LYS A 321 -8.73 -21.45 -32.56
C LYS A 321 -7.74 -21.07 -31.45
N GLU A 322 -6.76 -20.21 -31.74
CA GLU A 322 -5.80 -19.72 -30.73
C GLU A 322 -6.51 -18.96 -29.59
N LYS A 323 -7.58 -18.21 -29.90
CA LYS A 323 -8.39 -17.50 -28.89
C LYS A 323 -9.18 -18.44 -27.99
N THR A 324 -9.70 -19.55 -28.53
CA THR A 324 -10.38 -20.56 -27.73
C THR A 324 -9.39 -21.41 -26.93
N ASP A 325 -8.24 -21.72 -27.52
CA ASP A 325 -7.19 -22.53 -26.92
C ASP A 325 -6.52 -21.81 -25.75
N SER A 326 -6.19 -20.52 -25.89
CA SER A 326 -5.61 -19.73 -24.79
C SER A 326 -6.57 -19.64 -23.60
N ARG A 327 -7.87 -19.44 -23.86
CA ARG A 327 -8.91 -19.41 -22.83
C ARG A 327 -9.02 -20.75 -22.10
N ALA A 328 -9.03 -21.87 -22.83
CA ALA A 328 -9.07 -23.20 -22.24
C ALA A 328 -7.82 -23.48 -21.39
N ALA A 329 -6.64 -23.09 -21.88
CA ALA A 329 -5.38 -23.21 -21.15
C ALA A 329 -5.39 -22.39 -19.86
N MET A 330 -5.82 -21.12 -19.90
CA MET A 330 -5.91 -20.27 -18.71
C MET A 330 -6.93 -20.79 -17.68
N GLN A 331 -7.96 -21.53 -18.09
CA GLN A 331 -8.90 -22.17 -17.16
C GLN A 331 -8.33 -23.44 -16.51
N ASN A 332 -7.29 -24.05 -17.08
CA ASN A 332 -6.63 -25.24 -16.54
C ASN A 332 -5.67 -24.89 -15.39
N LYS A 333 -5.85 -25.52 -14.23
CA LYS A 333 -5.04 -25.26 -13.02
C LYS A 333 -3.56 -25.60 -13.24
N ASP A 334 -3.27 -26.79 -13.79
CA ASP A 334 -1.90 -27.26 -13.98
C ASP A 334 -1.13 -26.36 -14.97
N PHE A 335 -1.80 -25.80 -15.98
CA PHE A 335 -1.20 -24.81 -16.89
C PHE A 335 -0.77 -23.54 -16.16
N ARG A 336 -1.64 -22.99 -15.30
CA ARG A 336 -1.32 -21.81 -14.49
C ARG A 336 -0.20 -22.09 -13.49
N GLN A 337 -0.22 -23.26 -12.83
CA GLN A 337 0.85 -23.68 -11.93
C GLN A 337 2.19 -23.87 -12.66
N ALA A 338 2.17 -24.42 -13.88
CA ALA A 338 3.37 -24.56 -14.70
C ALA A 338 4.04 -23.21 -14.95
N ILE A 339 3.27 -22.19 -15.34
CA ILE A 339 3.78 -20.81 -15.49
C ILE A 339 4.30 -20.28 -14.15
N ASN A 340 3.57 -20.53 -13.05
CA ASN A 340 3.96 -20.05 -11.73
C ASN A 340 5.34 -20.59 -11.29
N PHE A 341 5.63 -21.87 -11.53
CA PHE A 341 6.92 -22.50 -11.24
C PHE A 341 8.00 -22.19 -12.29
N ALA A 342 7.63 -21.80 -13.51
CA ALA A 342 8.55 -21.40 -14.57
C ALA A 342 9.03 -19.94 -14.44
N PHE A 343 8.24 -19.10 -13.78
CA PHE A 343 8.52 -17.68 -13.65
C PHE A 343 9.63 -17.40 -12.62
N ASP A 344 10.78 -16.92 -13.12
CA ASP A 344 11.88 -16.43 -12.28
C ASP A 344 11.59 -15.00 -11.79
N ARG A 345 11.00 -14.94 -10.59
CA ARG A 345 10.71 -13.68 -9.90
C ARG A 345 11.95 -12.92 -9.46
N HIS A 346 13.06 -13.62 -9.21
CA HIS A 346 14.32 -12.98 -8.84
C HIS A 346 14.84 -12.18 -10.04
N ALA A 347 14.95 -12.80 -11.22
CA ALA A 347 15.37 -12.12 -12.45
C ALA A 347 14.44 -10.93 -12.80
N TYR A 348 13.14 -11.09 -12.55
CA TYR A 348 12.15 -10.03 -12.73
C TYR A 348 12.35 -8.85 -11.78
N ALA A 349 12.52 -9.13 -10.48
CA ALA A 349 12.75 -8.09 -9.47
C ALA A 349 14.12 -7.43 -9.62
N ALA A 350 15.11 -8.14 -10.16
CA ALA A 350 16.43 -7.58 -10.46
C ALA A 350 16.36 -6.45 -11.50
N GLN A 351 15.34 -6.43 -12.37
CA GLN A 351 15.16 -5.35 -13.36
C GLN A 351 14.93 -3.98 -12.69
N THR A 352 14.35 -3.97 -11.49
CA THR A 352 14.03 -2.73 -10.73
C THR A 352 15.03 -2.48 -9.61
N ASN A 353 15.33 -3.51 -8.80
CA ASN A 353 16.14 -3.37 -7.58
C ASN A 353 17.58 -3.89 -7.69
N GLY A 354 17.98 -4.39 -8.87
CA GLY A 354 19.26 -5.06 -9.08
C GLY A 354 19.37 -6.41 -8.36
N GLU A 355 20.41 -7.17 -8.68
CA GLU A 355 20.67 -8.51 -8.12
C GLU A 355 20.64 -8.53 -6.58
N ASP A 356 21.31 -7.58 -5.92
CA ASP A 356 21.40 -7.50 -4.45
C ASP A 356 20.07 -7.16 -3.77
N GLY A 357 19.15 -6.54 -4.52
CA GLY A 357 17.85 -6.08 -4.04
C GLY A 357 16.67 -6.92 -4.51
N ALA A 358 16.88 -7.85 -5.45
CA ALA A 358 15.83 -8.60 -6.13
C ALA A 358 14.96 -9.39 -5.16
N ASP A 359 15.57 -10.18 -4.26
CA ASP A 359 14.80 -10.98 -3.31
C ASP A 359 14.04 -10.13 -2.30
N ARG A 360 14.54 -8.93 -1.95
CA ARG A 360 13.98 -8.10 -0.88
C ARG A 360 12.57 -7.59 -1.16
N ILE A 361 12.21 -7.44 -2.43
CA ILE A 361 10.89 -6.96 -2.85
C ILE A 361 9.91 -8.11 -3.10
N LEU A 362 10.36 -9.37 -3.10
CA LEU A 362 9.48 -10.49 -3.45
C LEU A 362 8.31 -10.64 -2.48
N ARG A 363 7.13 -10.86 -3.06
CA ARG A 363 5.89 -11.20 -2.35
C ARG A 363 5.32 -12.48 -2.93
N ASN A 364 5.09 -13.46 -2.07
CA ASN A 364 4.72 -14.82 -2.50
C ASN A 364 3.24 -15.16 -2.26
N THR A 365 2.53 -14.38 -1.45
CA THR A 365 1.09 -14.50 -1.19
C THR A 365 0.39 -13.18 -1.45
N VAL A 366 -0.91 -13.23 -1.71
CA VAL A 366 -1.71 -12.01 -1.96
C VAL A 366 -1.80 -11.17 -0.68
N THR A 367 -2.12 -11.84 0.43
CA THR A 367 -1.99 -11.26 1.78
C THR A 367 -0.51 -11.25 2.17
N PRO A 368 0.10 -10.11 2.58
CA PRO A 368 1.48 -10.08 3.06
C PRO A 368 1.74 -11.10 4.18
N SER A 369 2.90 -11.77 4.17
CA SER A 369 3.19 -12.84 5.15
C SER A 369 3.09 -12.33 6.60
N ASN A 370 3.58 -11.13 6.85
CA ASN A 370 3.60 -10.49 8.17
C ASN A 370 2.39 -9.56 8.43
N PHE A 371 1.31 -9.66 7.63
CA PHE A 371 0.15 -8.77 7.73
C PHE A 371 -0.56 -8.86 9.09
N VAL A 372 -0.78 -10.09 9.58
CA VAL A 372 -1.35 -10.38 10.90
C VAL A 372 -0.56 -11.49 11.60
N GLN A 373 -0.75 -11.62 12.92
CA GLN A 373 -0.13 -12.67 13.75
C GLN A 373 -1.15 -13.71 14.19
N ILE A 374 -0.73 -14.98 14.22
CA ILE A 374 -1.51 -16.12 14.70
C ILE A 374 -0.71 -16.82 15.80
N GLY A 375 -1.07 -16.61 17.06
CA GLY A 375 -0.39 -17.25 18.19
C GLY A 375 1.13 -16.98 18.25
N GLY A 376 1.58 -15.80 17.78
CA GLY A 376 2.99 -15.42 17.69
C GLY A 376 3.73 -15.87 16.42
N LYS A 377 3.03 -16.49 15.47
CA LYS A 377 3.52 -16.78 14.11
C LYS A 377 3.00 -15.75 13.11
N ASN A 378 3.74 -15.54 12.02
CA ASN A 378 3.24 -14.75 10.89
C ASN A 378 2.11 -15.51 10.17
N PHE A 379 1.22 -14.77 9.50
CA PHE A 379 0.20 -15.36 8.63
C PHE A 379 0.81 -16.29 7.56
N GLY A 380 1.93 -15.89 6.94
CA GLY A 380 2.61 -16.70 5.93
C GLY A 380 3.13 -18.05 6.46
N ASP A 381 3.50 -18.13 7.74
CA ASP A 381 3.90 -19.40 8.36
C ASP A 381 2.71 -20.38 8.44
N ALA A 382 1.52 -19.88 8.80
CA ALA A 382 0.30 -20.69 8.79
C ALA A 382 -0.07 -21.12 7.36
N VAL A 383 0.08 -20.25 6.36
CA VAL A 383 -0.15 -20.62 4.95
C VAL A 383 0.79 -21.73 4.50
N ASN A 384 2.07 -21.67 4.87
CA ASN A 384 3.06 -22.73 4.59
C ASN A 384 2.64 -24.09 5.21
N GLU A 385 2.05 -24.08 6.40
CA GLU A 385 1.53 -25.30 7.04
C GLU A 385 0.30 -25.89 6.32
N LYS A 386 -0.49 -25.06 5.63
CA LYS A 386 -1.69 -25.51 4.89
C LYS A 386 -1.38 -25.95 3.45
N ILE A 387 -0.56 -25.19 2.72
CA ILE A 387 -0.35 -25.37 1.27
C ILE A 387 0.17 -26.77 0.91
N VAL A 388 0.98 -27.38 1.78
CA VAL A 388 1.52 -28.73 1.59
C VAL A 388 0.44 -29.82 1.50
N ASN A 389 -0.79 -29.54 1.93
CA ASN A 389 -1.91 -30.48 1.84
C ASN A 389 -2.58 -30.48 0.46
N TYR A 390 -2.25 -29.53 -0.43
CA TYR A 390 -2.83 -29.46 -1.78
C TYR A 390 -2.12 -30.35 -2.80
N GLY A 391 -0.84 -30.67 -2.56
CA GLY A 391 -0.06 -31.48 -3.48
C GLY A 391 1.43 -31.53 -3.13
N SER A 392 2.11 -32.58 -3.60
CA SER A 392 3.55 -32.78 -3.37
C SER A 392 4.44 -31.72 -4.02
N GLU A 393 3.93 -31.04 -5.05
CA GLU A 393 4.55 -29.91 -5.71
C GLU A 393 4.76 -28.72 -4.75
N TRP A 394 4.01 -28.64 -3.66
CA TRP A 394 4.17 -27.61 -2.63
C TRP A 394 5.19 -27.97 -1.55
N ALA A 395 5.77 -29.18 -1.58
CA ALA A 395 6.80 -29.57 -0.63
C ALA A 395 8.03 -28.64 -0.75
N ASN A 396 8.54 -28.22 0.41
CA ASN A 396 9.70 -27.34 0.60
C ASN A 396 9.56 -25.94 -0.02
N VAL A 397 8.35 -25.49 -0.32
CA VAL A 397 8.08 -24.10 -0.71
C VAL A 397 8.04 -23.22 0.54
N ASN A 398 8.70 -22.07 0.50
CA ASN A 398 8.63 -21.07 1.57
C ASN A 398 7.94 -19.81 1.04
N LEU A 399 6.66 -19.64 1.37
CA LEU A 399 5.82 -18.52 0.94
C LEU A 399 6.01 -17.24 1.76
N ASN A 400 6.97 -17.20 2.69
CA ASN A 400 7.26 -15.96 3.39
C ASN A 400 7.82 -14.89 2.44
N ASP A 401 7.63 -13.63 2.80
CA ASP A 401 8.10 -12.52 1.99
C ASP A 401 9.62 -12.50 1.90
N ALA A 402 10.12 -11.91 0.82
CA ALA A 402 11.53 -11.87 0.47
C ALA A 402 12.20 -13.26 0.33
N GLN A 403 11.47 -14.23 -0.23
CA GLN A 403 11.97 -15.56 -0.56
C GLN A 403 11.70 -15.88 -2.05
N PRO A 404 12.64 -16.51 -2.77
CA PRO A 404 12.40 -16.97 -4.14
C PRO A 404 11.61 -18.29 -4.14
N ALA A 405 10.32 -18.23 -3.80
CA ALA A 405 9.54 -19.40 -3.38
C ALA A 405 9.20 -20.40 -4.50
N PHE A 406 9.01 -19.91 -5.74
CA PHE A 406 8.34 -20.68 -6.78
C PHE A 406 9.27 -21.28 -7.84
N LEU A 407 10.36 -20.61 -8.25
CA LEU A 407 11.14 -21.06 -9.40
C LEU A 407 11.61 -22.52 -9.26
N ASN A 408 11.09 -23.40 -10.11
CA ASN A 408 11.45 -24.80 -10.14
C ASN A 408 11.11 -25.42 -11.51
N ALA A 409 12.12 -25.61 -12.36
CA ALA A 409 11.93 -26.10 -13.71
C ALA A 409 11.34 -27.52 -13.79
N ASP A 410 11.64 -28.39 -12.83
CA ASP A 410 11.13 -29.77 -12.82
C ASP A 410 9.64 -29.78 -12.46
N LYS A 411 9.23 -29.01 -11.44
CA LYS A 411 7.80 -28.83 -11.09
C LYS A 411 7.05 -28.17 -12.25
N ALA A 412 7.62 -27.12 -12.85
CA ALA A 412 7.01 -26.43 -13.99
C ALA A 412 6.73 -27.38 -15.16
N LYS A 413 7.71 -28.20 -15.54
CA LYS A 413 7.56 -29.18 -16.63
C LYS A 413 6.60 -30.31 -16.26
N ALA A 414 6.58 -30.76 -15.00
CA ALA A 414 5.66 -31.78 -14.53
C ALA A 414 4.20 -31.30 -14.59
N GLU A 415 3.90 -30.10 -14.08
CA GLU A 415 2.56 -29.53 -14.17
C GLU A 415 2.18 -29.24 -15.62
N PHE A 416 3.11 -28.75 -16.44
CA PHE A 416 2.84 -28.53 -17.85
C PHE A 416 2.51 -29.82 -18.60
N ALA A 417 3.14 -30.95 -18.25
CA ALA A 417 2.82 -32.24 -18.87
C ALA A 417 1.37 -32.66 -18.57
N LYS A 418 0.91 -32.52 -17.31
CA LYS A 418 -0.50 -32.78 -16.93
C LYS A 418 -1.47 -31.85 -17.67
N ALA A 419 -1.11 -30.56 -17.74
CA ALA A 419 -1.90 -29.56 -18.47
C ALA A 419 -1.99 -29.92 -19.96
N LYS A 420 -0.87 -30.25 -20.59
CA LYS A 420 -0.81 -30.57 -22.02
C LYS A 420 -1.65 -31.80 -22.35
N GLU A 421 -1.56 -32.87 -21.56
CA GLU A 421 -2.36 -34.08 -21.74
C GLU A 421 -3.86 -33.77 -21.67
N SER A 422 -4.31 -33.09 -20.61
CA SER A 422 -5.73 -32.76 -20.41
C SER A 422 -6.25 -31.78 -21.47
N LEU A 423 -5.48 -30.76 -21.82
CA LEU A 423 -5.85 -29.76 -22.83
C LEU A 423 -5.91 -30.37 -24.23
N GLN A 424 -4.97 -31.24 -24.61
CA GLN A 424 -5.03 -31.96 -25.89
C GLN A 424 -6.25 -32.88 -25.97
N ALA A 425 -6.66 -33.49 -24.86
CA ALA A 425 -7.90 -34.25 -24.80
C ALA A 425 -9.16 -33.38 -25.00
N GLU A 426 -9.09 -32.09 -24.62
CA GLU A 426 -10.11 -31.06 -24.93
C GLU A 426 -9.99 -30.49 -26.36
N GLY A 427 -9.02 -30.94 -27.16
CA GLY A 427 -8.79 -30.48 -28.54
C GLY A 427 -7.96 -29.20 -28.67
N VAL A 428 -7.30 -28.77 -27.59
CA VAL A 428 -6.40 -27.61 -27.59
C VAL A 428 -5.13 -27.90 -28.38
N THR A 429 -4.68 -26.92 -29.15
CA THR A 429 -3.45 -26.97 -29.94
C THR A 429 -2.38 -26.07 -29.33
N PHE A 430 -1.12 -26.46 -29.50
CA PHE A 430 0.05 -25.75 -28.99
C PHE A 430 0.88 -25.22 -30.18
N PRO A 431 1.62 -24.11 -30.02
CA PRO A 431 1.85 -23.37 -28.78
C PRO A 431 0.64 -22.53 -28.32
N ILE A 432 0.54 -22.32 -27.00
CA ILE A 432 -0.41 -21.38 -26.42
C ILE A 432 0.19 -19.98 -26.42
N HIS A 433 -0.43 -19.07 -27.17
CA HIS A 433 -0.08 -17.66 -27.20
C HIS A 433 -0.82 -16.91 -26.08
N LEU A 434 -0.10 -16.18 -25.23
CA LEU A 434 -0.64 -15.34 -24.16
C LEU A 434 -0.27 -13.87 -24.41
N ASP A 435 -1.25 -13.04 -24.72
CA ASP A 435 -1.05 -11.60 -24.95
C ASP A 435 -0.88 -10.86 -23.61
N MET A 436 0.19 -10.10 -23.53
CA MET A 436 0.58 -9.33 -22.35
C MET A 436 0.85 -7.87 -22.76
N PRO A 437 -0.16 -6.99 -22.71
CA PRO A 437 0.01 -5.57 -22.97
C PRO A 437 0.93 -4.89 -21.95
N VAL A 438 1.78 -3.98 -22.41
CA VAL A 438 2.66 -3.15 -21.56
C VAL A 438 2.72 -1.72 -22.09
N ASP A 439 2.88 -0.75 -21.19
CA ASP A 439 3.14 0.63 -21.58
C ASP A 439 4.57 0.75 -22.14
N GLN A 440 4.68 1.06 -23.43
CA GLN A 440 5.97 1.18 -24.13
C GLN A 440 6.89 2.28 -23.57
N THR A 441 6.34 3.24 -22.82
CA THR A 441 7.09 4.34 -22.21
C THR A 441 7.63 3.97 -20.82
N ALA A 442 7.02 2.99 -20.15
CA ALA A 442 7.45 2.46 -18.86
C ALA A 442 8.59 1.44 -19.03
N LYS A 443 9.82 1.94 -19.15
CA LYS A 443 11.01 1.09 -19.43
C LYS A 443 11.17 -0.09 -18.47
N LEU A 444 10.94 0.13 -17.17
CA LEU A 444 11.06 -0.93 -16.16
C LEU A 444 9.99 -2.01 -16.37
N ASP A 445 8.76 -1.64 -16.68
CA ASP A 445 7.66 -2.57 -16.95
C ASP A 445 7.95 -3.41 -18.20
N VAL A 446 8.50 -2.81 -19.26
CA VAL A 446 8.92 -3.52 -20.48
C VAL A 446 10.05 -4.52 -20.18
N GLN A 447 11.04 -4.13 -19.37
CA GLN A 447 12.13 -5.01 -18.96
C GLN A 447 11.62 -6.19 -18.13
N GLN A 448 10.72 -5.90 -17.18
CA GLN A 448 10.07 -6.89 -16.32
C GLN A 448 9.22 -7.89 -17.14
N ALA A 449 8.40 -7.40 -18.08
CA ALA A 449 7.64 -8.26 -18.98
C ALA A 449 8.53 -9.12 -19.88
N SER A 450 9.66 -8.57 -20.35
CA SER A 450 10.65 -9.31 -21.14
C SER A 450 11.31 -10.41 -20.31
N SER A 451 11.63 -10.14 -19.04
CA SER A 451 12.16 -11.14 -18.10
C SER A 451 11.16 -12.26 -17.81
N PHE A 452 9.88 -11.92 -17.59
CA PHE A 452 8.81 -12.90 -17.45
C PHE A 452 8.69 -13.79 -18.70
N LYS A 453 8.61 -13.18 -19.89
CA LYS A 453 8.59 -13.89 -21.18
C LYS A 453 9.76 -14.86 -21.31
N GLN A 454 10.98 -14.36 -21.15
CA GLN A 454 12.21 -15.12 -21.35
C GLN A 454 12.24 -16.35 -20.42
N THR A 455 12.01 -16.15 -19.13
CA THR A 455 12.18 -17.21 -18.12
C THR A 455 11.11 -18.30 -18.24
N VAL A 456 9.87 -17.91 -18.57
CA VAL A 456 8.78 -18.86 -18.82
C VAL A 456 9.03 -19.67 -20.10
N GLU A 457 9.39 -19.01 -21.21
CA GLU A 457 9.65 -19.68 -22.49
C GLU A 457 10.90 -20.56 -22.47
N GLU A 458 11.97 -20.15 -21.78
CA GLU A 458 13.17 -20.99 -21.60
C GLU A 458 12.86 -22.26 -20.79
N THR A 459 11.99 -22.16 -19.79
CA THR A 459 11.64 -23.30 -18.92
C THR A 459 10.67 -24.27 -19.59
N LEU A 460 9.61 -23.75 -20.22
CA LEU A 460 8.51 -24.55 -20.78
C LEU A 460 8.68 -24.85 -22.28
N GLY A 461 9.49 -24.08 -23.00
CA GLY A 461 9.76 -24.21 -24.44
C GLY A 461 8.78 -23.44 -25.32
N SER A 462 9.29 -22.77 -26.35
CA SER A 462 8.48 -21.96 -27.29
C SER A 462 7.50 -22.78 -28.15
N ASP A 463 7.75 -24.08 -28.32
CA ASP A 463 6.81 -25.00 -29.01
C ASP A 463 5.56 -25.28 -28.16
N ASN A 464 5.58 -24.89 -26.89
CA ASN A 464 4.52 -25.10 -25.92
C ASN A 464 3.83 -23.79 -25.55
N ILE A 465 4.58 -22.74 -25.27
CA ILE A 465 4.03 -21.47 -24.82
C ILE A 465 4.79 -20.30 -25.45
N VAL A 466 4.04 -19.27 -25.83
CA VAL A 466 4.59 -17.99 -26.31
C VAL A 466 3.92 -16.86 -25.52
N ILE A 467 4.73 -16.04 -24.85
CA ILE A 467 4.29 -14.80 -24.21
C ILE A 467 4.47 -13.67 -25.21
N ASP A 468 3.36 -13.12 -25.68
CA ASP A 468 3.33 -12.03 -26.64
C ASP A 468 3.30 -10.69 -25.88
N VAL A 469 4.48 -10.08 -25.69
CA VAL A 469 4.58 -8.74 -25.07
C VAL A 469 4.16 -7.68 -26.09
N ILE A 470 2.99 -7.09 -25.86
CA ILE A 470 2.39 -6.08 -26.76
C ILE A 470 2.69 -4.69 -26.20
N GLN A 471 3.63 -3.99 -26.80
CA GLN A 471 3.97 -2.61 -26.42
C GLN A 471 2.94 -1.63 -26.98
N LEU A 472 2.22 -0.94 -26.09
CA LEU A 472 1.15 0.01 -26.41
C LEU A 472 1.50 1.41 -25.92
N SER A 473 0.83 2.45 -26.44
CA SER A 473 0.87 3.76 -25.78
C SER A 473 0.21 3.69 -24.39
N PRO A 474 0.53 4.62 -23.46
CA PRO A 474 -0.06 4.63 -22.12
C PRO A 474 -1.59 4.58 -22.14
N ASP A 475 -2.22 5.42 -22.96
CA ASP A 475 -3.69 5.49 -23.08
C ASP A 475 -4.28 4.17 -23.61
N GLU A 476 -3.65 3.54 -24.60
CA GLU A 476 -4.10 2.25 -25.14
C GLU A 476 -3.98 1.13 -24.10
N LYS A 477 -2.85 1.09 -23.38
CA LYS A 477 -2.64 0.12 -22.30
C LYS A 477 -3.68 0.31 -21.21
N ASP A 478 -3.90 1.54 -20.73
CA ASP A 478 -4.83 1.77 -19.64
C ASP A 478 -6.29 1.52 -20.06
N ASN A 479 -6.68 1.87 -21.29
CA ASN A 479 -8.00 1.56 -21.81
C ASN A 479 -8.26 0.04 -21.98
N ALA A 480 -7.24 -0.74 -22.35
CA ALA A 480 -7.33 -2.20 -22.42
C ALA A 480 -7.32 -2.89 -21.04
N THR A 481 -6.79 -2.20 -20.02
CA THR A 481 -6.54 -2.73 -18.67
C THR A 481 -7.28 -1.92 -17.62
N PHE A 482 -6.63 -0.96 -16.97
CA PHE A 482 -7.10 -0.28 -15.76
C PHE A 482 -8.45 0.44 -15.94
N PHE A 483 -8.64 1.19 -17.02
CA PHE A 483 -9.87 1.94 -17.33
C PHE A 483 -10.97 1.12 -18.01
N ALA A 484 -10.76 -0.17 -18.26
CA ALA A 484 -11.84 -1.06 -18.68
C ALA A 484 -12.82 -1.27 -17.51
N ASP A 485 -14.06 -0.79 -17.70
CA ASP A 485 -15.12 -0.78 -16.70
C ASP A 485 -15.81 -2.14 -16.56
N THR A 486 -15.81 -2.96 -17.62
CA THR A 486 -16.44 -4.28 -17.63
C THR A 486 -15.45 -5.41 -17.93
N ALA A 487 -15.83 -6.63 -17.55
CA ALA A 487 -15.06 -7.84 -17.84
C ALA A 487 -14.84 -8.05 -19.35
N GLU A 488 -15.84 -7.70 -20.17
CA GLU A 488 -15.80 -7.81 -21.62
C GLU A 488 -14.74 -6.91 -22.26
N GLN A 489 -14.49 -5.75 -21.66
CA GLN A 489 -13.56 -4.74 -22.18
C GLN A 489 -12.08 -5.06 -21.86
N LYS A 490 -11.81 -5.95 -20.91
CA LYS A 490 -10.45 -6.36 -20.54
C LYS A 490 -9.80 -7.13 -21.69
N ASP A 491 -8.76 -6.55 -22.28
CA ASP A 491 -8.18 -7.00 -23.55
C ASP A 491 -6.74 -7.47 -23.40
N TYR A 492 -6.57 -8.56 -22.66
CA TYR A 492 -5.30 -9.23 -22.38
C TYR A 492 -5.56 -10.67 -21.95
N ASP A 493 -4.54 -11.53 -22.05
CA ASP A 493 -4.56 -12.83 -21.38
C ASP A 493 -3.89 -12.76 -20.01
N ILE A 494 -2.78 -12.02 -19.89
CA ILE A 494 -2.08 -11.77 -18.65
C ILE A 494 -1.92 -10.26 -18.46
N ASP A 495 -2.25 -9.78 -17.27
CA ASP A 495 -2.00 -8.41 -16.84
C ASP A 495 -1.56 -8.38 -15.37
N ILE A 496 -0.92 -7.28 -14.98
CA ILE A 496 -0.50 -7.04 -13.61
C ILE A 496 -1.53 -6.19 -12.88
N SER A 497 -1.87 -6.58 -11.66
CA SER A 497 -2.66 -5.75 -10.76
C SER A 497 -1.97 -5.65 -9.41
N GLY A 498 -2.48 -4.74 -8.57
CA GLY A 498 -1.97 -4.50 -7.23
C GLY A 498 -3.10 -4.26 -6.26
N TRP A 499 -2.90 -4.68 -5.01
CA TRP A 499 -3.82 -4.37 -3.93
C TRP A 499 -3.08 -4.03 -2.64
N SER A 500 -3.62 -3.07 -1.89
CA SER A 500 -3.20 -2.72 -0.53
C SER A 500 -4.39 -2.93 0.39
N GLY A 501 -4.17 -3.46 1.59
CA GLY A 501 -5.25 -3.72 2.54
C GLY A 501 -5.95 -2.45 3.02
N ASP A 502 -7.27 -2.51 3.15
CA ASP A 502 -8.12 -1.41 3.64
C ASP A 502 -8.29 -1.47 5.17
N TYR A 503 -8.19 -2.67 5.76
CA TYR A 503 -8.38 -2.93 7.19
C TYR A 503 -7.61 -4.19 7.61
N SER A 504 -7.24 -4.30 8.90
CA SER A 504 -6.33 -5.30 9.45
C SER A 504 -6.98 -6.69 9.62
N ASP A 505 -7.44 -7.27 8.51
CA ASP A 505 -7.97 -8.64 8.44
C ASP A 505 -7.64 -9.24 7.06
N PRO A 506 -7.11 -10.48 6.96
CA PRO A 506 -6.75 -11.08 5.67
C PRO A 506 -7.86 -11.04 4.60
N LYS A 507 -9.13 -11.00 5.04
CA LYS A 507 -10.30 -10.78 4.19
C LYS A 507 -10.13 -9.62 3.20
N THR A 508 -9.45 -8.54 3.59
CA THR A 508 -9.23 -7.38 2.71
C THR A 508 -8.47 -7.72 1.42
N TYR A 509 -7.65 -8.76 1.42
CA TYR A 509 -6.93 -9.26 0.24
C TYR A 509 -7.63 -10.46 -0.40
N LEU A 510 -8.31 -11.29 0.39
CA LEU A 510 -8.88 -12.55 -0.08
C LEU A 510 -10.28 -12.39 -0.70
N ASP A 511 -11.04 -11.38 -0.29
CA ASP A 511 -12.34 -11.07 -0.91
C ASP A 511 -12.24 -10.55 -2.35
N LEU A 512 -11.04 -10.17 -2.79
CA LEU A 512 -10.80 -9.72 -4.16
C LEU A 512 -11.31 -10.70 -5.22
N LEU A 513 -11.34 -11.99 -4.86
CA LEU A 513 -11.79 -13.09 -5.71
C LEU A 513 -13.10 -13.75 -5.21
N ASP A 514 -13.83 -13.11 -4.30
CA ASP A 514 -15.18 -13.58 -3.94
C ASP A 514 -16.04 -13.64 -5.21
N PRO A 515 -16.63 -14.81 -5.59
CA PRO A 515 -17.37 -14.97 -6.84
C PRO A 515 -18.66 -14.13 -6.97
N ASP A 516 -19.16 -13.60 -5.86
CA ASP A 516 -20.39 -12.81 -5.79
C ASP A 516 -20.11 -11.31 -5.80
N SER A 517 -18.94 -10.86 -5.34
CA SER A 517 -18.66 -9.42 -5.14
C SER A 517 -17.22 -8.96 -5.34
N GLY A 518 -16.28 -9.87 -5.61
CA GLY A 518 -14.86 -9.59 -5.65
C GLY A 518 -14.46 -8.55 -6.70
N SER A 519 -13.71 -7.54 -6.28
CA SER A 519 -13.31 -6.40 -7.13
C SER A 519 -12.39 -6.78 -8.29
N GLN A 520 -11.68 -7.92 -8.17
CA GLN A 520 -10.75 -8.42 -9.17
C GLN A 520 -11.39 -9.42 -10.15
N LEU A 521 -12.64 -9.85 -9.94
CA LEU A 521 -13.33 -10.75 -10.87
C LEU A 521 -13.33 -10.21 -12.31
N LYS A 522 -13.54 -8.91 -12.48
CA LYS A 522 -13.55 -8.29 -13.80
C LYS A 522 -12.22 -8.46 -14.54
N ASN A 523 -11.09 -8.40 -13.82
CA ASN A 523 -9.76 -8.58 -14.39
C ASN A 523 -9.53 -10.04 -14.85
N LEU A 524 -10.30 -10.99 -14.30
CA LEU A 524 -10.32 -12.39 -14.74
C LEU A 524 -11.33 -12.63 -15.89
N GLY A 525 -12.00 -11.59 -16.39
CA GLY A 525 -13.06 -11.70 -17.38
C GLY A 525 -14.40 -12.21 -16.82
N LEU A 526 -14.58 -12.15 -15.50
CA LEU A 526 -15.75 -12.67 -14.80
C LEU A 526 -16.64 -11.53 -14.31
N THR A 527 -17.96 -11.73 -14.44
CA THR A 527 -18.97 -10.79 -13.93
C THR A 527 -19.72 -11.37 -12.73
N PRO A 528 -19.90 -10.63 -11.63
CA PRO A 528 -20.80 -11.02 -10.54
C PRO A 528 -22.19 -11.46 -11.04
N GLY A 529 -22.70 -12.58 -10.52
CA GLY A 529 -23.99 -13.15 -10.96
C GLY A 529 -24.03 -13.78 -12.36
N LYS A 530 -22.91 -13.80 -13.11
CA LYS A 530 -22.76 -14.47 -14.41
C LYS A 530 -21.59 -15.48 -14.40
N ASP A 531 -21.31 -16.06 -15.57
CA ASP A 531 -20.13 -16.91 -15.84
C ASP A 531 -20.00 -18.16 -14.97
N ASN A 532 -21.11 -18.65 -14.41
CA ASN A 532 -21.13 -19.76 -13.44
C ASN A 532 -20.39 -21.01 -13.93
N GLY A 533 -20.44 -21.33 -15.23
CA GLY A 533 -19.70 -22.46 -15.79
C GLY A 533 -18.18 -22.29 -15.70
N VAL A 534 -17.66 -21.09 -15.96
CA VAL A 534 -16.22 -20.79 -15.83
C VAL A 534 -15.82 -20.75 -14.36
N LYS A 535 -16.63 -20.09 -13.51
CA LYS A 535 -16.40 -20.01 -12.06
C LYS A 535 -16.32 -21.40 -11.42
N GLU A 536 -17.21 -22.31 -11.82
CA GLU A 536 -17.19 -23.70 -11.36
C GLU A 536 -15.96 -24.45 -11.88
N LYS A 537 -15.61 -24.31 -13.18
CA LYS A 537 -14.44 -24.95 -13.78
C LYS A 537 -13.13 -24.57 -13.09
N ILE A 538 -12.99 -23.31 -12.66
CA ILE A 538 -11.79 -22.84 -11.94
C ILE A 538 -11.90 -22.96 -10.42
N GLY A 539 -12.99 -23.53 -9.90
CA GLY A 539 -13.15 -23.89 -8.49
C GLY A 539 -13.58 -22.76 -7.53
N LEU A 540 -14.11 -21.64 -8.02
CA LEU A 540 -14.53 -20.52 -7.16
C LEU A 540 -15.65 -20.88 -6.18
N SER A 541 -16.45 -21.92 -6.45
CA SER A 541 -17.44 -22.43 -5.50
C SER A 541 -16.79 -23.03 -4.24
N THR A 542 -15.60 -23.63 -4.37
CA THR A 542 -14.80 -24.09 -3.24
C THR A 542 -14.19 -22.91 -2.50
N TYR A 543 -13.62 -21.95 -3.23
CA TYR A 543 -13.08 -20.72 -2.66
C TYR A 543 -14.11 -19.98 -1.80
N LYS A 544 -15.34 -19.81 -2.31
CA LYS A 544 -16.43 -19.16 -1.59
C LYS A 544 -16.79 -19.86 -0.29
N LYS A 545 -16.83 -21.20 -0.29
CA LYS A 545 -17.10 -21.96 0.94
C LYS A 545 -16.03 -21.71 2.00
N LEU A 546 -14.75 -21.73 1.61
CA LEU A 546 -13.63 -21.43 2.52
C LEU A 546 -13.72 -20.00 3.06
N LEU A 547 -14.00 -19.02 2.19
CA LEU A 547 -14.22 -17.62 2.59
C LEU A 547 -15.38 -17.48 3.58
N ASP A 548 -16.54 -18.08 3.29
CA ASP A 548 -17.71 -18.02 4.16
C ASP A 548 -17.48 -18.70 5.51
N GLU A 549 -16.73 -19.79 5.53
CA GLU A 549 -16.35 -20.48 6.77
C GLU A 549 -15.37 -19.67 7.61
N ALA A 550 -14.47 -18.92 6.98
CA ALA A 550 -13.60 -17.96 7.66
C ALA A 550 -14.42 -16.76 8.18
N ASP A 551 -15.32 -16.19 7.37
CA ASP A 551 -16.07 -15.00 7.74
C ASP A 551 -17.06 -15.23 8.90
N LYS A 552 -17.59 -16.46 9.01
CA LYS A 552 -18.46 -16.88 10.13
C LYS A 552 -17.77 -16.88 11.49
N GLU A 553 -16.43 -17.02 11.53
CA GLU A 553 -15.69 -16.97 12.78
C GLU A 553 -15.47 -15.51 13.19
N VAL A 554 -16.21 -15.06 14.20
CA VAL A 554 -16.20 -13.68 14.70
C VAL A 554 -15.82 -13.58 16.18
N GLU A 555 -15.68 -14.72 16.88
CA GLU A 555 -15.39 -14.77 18.31
C GLU A 555 -13.89 -14.92 18.58
N ASN A 556 -13.21 -15.75 17.79
CA ASN A 556 -11.79 -16.04 17.96
C ASN A 556 -10.98 -15.63 16.73
N THR A 557 -10.30 -14.48 16.84
CA THR A 557 -9.45 -13.93 15.79
C THR A 557 -8.33 -14.87 15.35
N GLN A 558 -7.75 -15.68 16.23
CA GLN A 558 -6.70 -16.64 15.83
C GLN A 558 -7.28 -17.74 14.95
N VAL A 559 -8.44 -18.29 15.32
CA VAL A 559 -9.14 -19.31 14.52
C VAL A 559 -9.60 -18.73 13.19
N ARG A 560 -10.08 -17.48 13.18
CA ARG A 560 -10.43 -16.75 11.96
C ARG A 560 -9.25 -16.65 11.01
N TYR A 561 -8.09 -16.23 11.50
CA TYR A 561 -6.88 -16.09 10.68
C TYR A 561 -6.32 -17.44 10.22
N GLU A 562 -6.42 -18.50 11.01
CA GLU A 562 -6.11 -19.88 10.56
C GLU A 562 -7.00 -20.32 9.39
N LYS A 563 -8.29 -19.99 9.44
CA LYS A 563 -9.23 -20.27 8.33
C LYS A 563 -8.90 -19.43 7.09
N PHE A 564 -8.53 -18.17 7.25
CA PHE A 564 -8.05 -17.36 6.11
C PHE A 564 -6.70 -17.83 5.56
N ALA A 565 -5.83 -18.43 6.39
CA ALA A 565 -4.60 -19.04 5.89
C ALA A 565 -4.91 -20.23 4.96
N GLU A 566 -5.97 -21.00 5.25
CA GLU A 566 -6.49 -22.04 4.33
C GLU A 566 -7.02 -21.43 3.03
N VAL A 567 -7.78 -20.33 3.10
CA VAL A 567 -8.26 -19.59 1.92
C VAL A 567 -7.08 -19.12 1.05
N GLN A 568 -6.05 -18.53 1.66
CA GLN A 568 -4.84 -18.10 0.95
C GLN A 568 -4.09 -19.29 0.35
N ALA A 569 -4.00 -20.42 1.06
CA ALA A 569 -3.38 -21.63 0.54
C ALA A 569 -4.12 -22.15 -0.71
N TRP A 570 -5.46 -22.19 -0.68
CA TRP A 570 -6.25 -22.50 -1.87
C TRP A 570 -5.94 -21.54 -3.02
N LEU A 571 -5.89 -20.23 -2.74
CA LEU A 571 -5.63 -19.22 -3.77
C LEU A 571 -4.24 -19.40 -4.41
N THR A 572 -3.22 -19.64 -3.60
CA THR A 572 -1.87 -19.94 -4.08
C THR A 572 -1.85 -21.22 -4.91
N ASP A 573 -2.53 -22.28 -4.46
CA ASP A 573 -2.64 -23.54 -5.18
C ASP A 573 -3.37 -23.38 -6.52
N SER A 574 -4.43 -22.57 -6.57
CA SER A 574 -5.21 -22.31 -7.78
C SER A 574 -4.40 -21.64 -8.90
N ALA A 575 -3.32 -20.95 -8.54
CA ALA A 575 -2.52 -20.08 -9.42
C ALA A 575 -3.38 -19.11 -10.24
N LEU A 576 -4.53 -18.67 -9.71
CA LEU A 576 -5.35 -17.62 -10.35
C LEU A 576 -4.68 -16.25 -10.22
N PHE A 577 -4.05 -16.01 -9.06
CA PHE A 577 -3.13 -14.89 -8.83
C PHE A 577 -1.71 -15.44 -8.69
N LEU A 578 -0.76 -14.70 -9.24
CA LEU A 578 0.67 -14.99 -9.19
C LEU A 578 1.33 -13.78 -8.52
N PRO A 579 1.36 -13.73 -7.17
CA PRO A 579 2.11 -12.71 -6.44
C PRO A 579 3.54 -12.63 -6.95
N VAL A 580 4.05 -11.42 -7.11
CA VAL A 580 5.38 -11.17 -7.68
C VAL A 580 6.23 -10.37 -6.71
N GLN A 581 5.77 -9.17 -6.37
CA GLN A 581 6.54 -8.21 -5.59
C GLN A 581 5.65 -7.32 -4.75
N SER A 582 6.21 -6.74 -3.70
CA SER A 582 5.58 -5.68 -2.92
C SER A 582 5.83 -4.30 -3.53
N GLY A 583 5.20 -3.25 -2.99
CA GLY A 583 5.81 -1.93 -3.04
C GLY A 583 6.93 -1.81 -2.01
N GLY A 584 7.68 -0.71 -2.04
CA GLY A 584 8.84 -0.53 -1.16
C GLY A 584 10.02 -1.45 -1.49
N ALA A 585 10.78 -1.85 -0.47
CA ALA A 585 12.06 -2.58 -0.60
C ALA A 585 13.08 -1.97 -1.57
N ASN A 586 12.96 -0.67 -1.87
CA ASN A 586 13.74 -0.02 -2.92
C ASN A 586 15.12 0.39 -2.40
N PRO A 587 16.18 0.23 -3.20
CA PRO A 587 17.49 0.80 -2.89
C PRO A 587 17.42 2.33 -2.90
N ILE A 588 18.01 2.95 -1.88
CA ILE A 588 17.83 4.37 -1.59
C ILE A 588 19.03 4.95 -0.85
N PHE A 589 19.39 6.19 -1.20
CA PHE A 589 20.17 7.06 -0.32
C PHE A 589 19.22 7.82 0.60
N ARG A 590 19.56 7.92 1.88
CA ARG A 590 18.67 8.60 2.84
C ARG A 590 19.40 9.35 3.93
N LYS A 591 18.74 10.40 4.42
CA LYS A 591 19.03 11.04 5.72
C LYS A 591 17.91 10.81 6.72
N THR A 592 16.76 10.29 6.28
CA THR A 592 15.74 9.78 7.19
C THR A 592 16.29 8.63 8.02
N VAL A 593 16.10 8.71 9.34
CA VAL A 593 16.49 7.63 10.24
C VAL A 593 15.53 6.45 10.00
N PRO A 594 16.04 5.26 9.63
CA PRO A 594 15.21 4.09 9.38
C PRO A 594 14.32 3.74 10.58
N PHE A 595 13.09 3.31 10.28
CA PHE A 595 12.14 2.77 11.26
C PHE A 595 11.69 3.75 12.37
N THR A 596 11.82 5.06 12.17
CA THR A 596 11.22 6.06 13.08
C THR A 596 9.83 6.50 12.66
N GLY A 597 9.55 6.55 11.35
CA GLY A 597 8.22 6.87 10.81
C GLY A 597 7.15 5.87 11.27
N ALA A 598 5.88 6.29 11.23
CA ALA A 598 4.76 5.38 11.43
C ALA A 598 4.80 4.26 10.39
N PHE A 599 4.31 3.08 10.75
CA PHE A 599 4.19 1.95 9.84
C PHE A 599 2.81 1.35 9.97
N SER A 600 2.15 1.10 8.85
CA SER A 600 0.91 0.34 8.80
C SER A 600 0.79 -0.37 7.46
N PHE A 601 0.07 -1.49 7.48
CA PHE A 601 -0.37 -2.12 6.25
C PHE A 601 -1.74 -1.59 5.76
N VAL A 602 -2.40 -0.76 6.54
CA VAL A 602 -3.78 -0.30 6.28
C VAL A 602 -3.97 1.14 6.72
N GLY A 603 -4.96 1.80 6.13
CA GLY A 603 -5.23 3.21 6.38
C GLY A 603 -4.12 4.14 5.88
N HIS A 604 -4.27 5.43 6.14
CA HIS A 604 -3.36 6.45 5.60
C HIS A 604 -2.35 6.95 6.65
N LYS A 605 -2.55 6.62 7.93
CA LYS A 605 -1.74 7.16 9.04
C LYS A 605 -0.43 6.43 9.34
N GLY A 606 -0.13 5.37 8.60
CA GLY A 606 1.12 4.62 8.72
C GLY A 606 1.82 4.35 7.39
N ASP A 607 1.47 5.10 6.34
CA ASP A 607 2.15 5.02 5.05
C ASP A 607 3.43 5.86 5.01
N ALA A 608 4.15 5.77 3.89
CA ALA A 608 5.43 6.46 3.70
C ALA A 608 5.30 8.00 3.61
N ASP A 609 4.07 8.52 3.45
CA ASP A 609 3.81 9.95 3.33
C ASP A 609 3.47 10.58 4.68
N ASN A 610 3.41 9.81 5.78
CA ASN A 610 3.21 10.34 7.12
C ASN A 610 4.53 10.82 7.76
N TYR A 611 4.63 12.12 8.03
CA TYR A 611 5.85 12.74 8.57
C TYR A 611 5.85 12.95 10.09
N LYS A 612 4.86 12.43 10.84
CA LYS A 612 4.70 12.72 12.28
C LYS A 612 5.93 12.29 13.08
N TYR A 613 6.37 11.03 12.93
CA TYR A 613 7.47 10.45 13.73
C TYR A 613 8.83 10.46 13.01
N LEU A 614 8.90 11.05 11.82
CA LEU A 614 10.09 10.99 10.99
C LEU A 614 11.24 11.79 11.62
N GLU A 615 12.41 11.16 11.72
CA GLU A 615 13.63 11.80 12.22
C GLU A 615 14.66 11.92 11.11
N LEU A 616 15.47 12.98 11.15
CA LEU A 616 16.57 13.19 10.21
C LEU A 616 17.90 13.13 10.96
N GLN A 617 18.90 12.53 10.30
CA GLN A 617 20.30 12.65 10.70
C GLN A 617 21.07 13.51 9.69
N LYS A 618 22.19 14.08 10.15
CA LYS A 618 23.00 15.01 9.35
C LYS A 618 23.65 14.32 8.14
N ASP A 619 24.29 13.19 8.39
CA ASP A 619 25.04 12.44 7.39
C ASP A 619 24.17 11.33 6.79
N PRO A 620 24.38 10.93 5.52
CA PRO A 620 23.66 9.82 4.93
C PRO A 620 23.75 8.54 5.79
N VAL A 621 22.65 7.80 5.87
CA VAL A 621 22.60 6.52 6.58
C VAL A 621 23.47 5.50 5.88
N THR A 622 24.41 4.91 6.61
CA THR A 622 25.21 3.79 6.10
C THR A 622 24.46 2.46 6.22
N ALA A 623 24.81 1.48 5.40
CA ALA A 623 24.28 0.11 5.47
C ALA A 623 24.51 -0.52 6.87
N LYS A 624 25.65 -0.18 7.52
CA LYS A 624 25.92 -0.59 8.90
C LYS A 624 24.93 0.02 9.89
N GLN A 625 24.72 1.34 9.82
CA GLN A 625 23.74 2.02 10.68
C GLN A 625 22.33 1.50 10.44
N TYR A 626 21.96 1.26 9.17
CA TYR A 626 20.67 0.67 8.83
C TYR A 626 20.46 -0.67 9.55
N GLN A 627 21.46 -1.54 9.52
CA GLN A 627 21.40 -2.84 10.20
C GLN A 627 21.27 -2.67 11.73
N GLU A 628 22.01 -1.74 12.33
CA GLU A 628 21.89 -1.42 13.76
C GLU A 628 20.49 -0.91 14.12
N PHE A 629 19.90 -0.02 13.29
CA PHE A 629 18.53 0.46 13.46
C PHE A 629 17.51 -0.66 13.29
N TYR A 630 17.69 -1.55 12.32
CA TYR A 630 16.79 -2.67 12.06
C TYR A 630 16.77 -3.65 13.24
N GLU A 631 17.95 -4.05 13.75
CA GLU A 631 18.05 -4.97 14.88
C GLU A 631 17.42 -4.39 16.15
N LYS A 632 17.66 -3.09 16.41
CA LYS A 632 17.01 -2.37 17.49
C LYS A 632 15.49 -2.34 17.32
N TRP A 633 15.02 -1.95 16.14
CA TRP A 633 13.59 -1.85 15.83
C TRP A 633 12.89 -3.21 15.95
N GLN A 634 13.48 -4.31 15.47
CA GLN A 634 12.90 -5.64 15.58
C GLN A 634 12.73 -6.09 17.04
N LYS A 635 13.72 -5.81 17.87
CA LYS A 635 13.65 -6.11 19.31
C LYS A 635 12.52 -5.31 19.98
N GLU A 636 12.48 -4.00 19.73
CA GLU A 636 11.45 -3.12 20.32
C GLU A 636 10.05 -3.46 19.79
N LYS A 637 9.92 -3.76 18.49
CA LYS A 637 8.67 -4.19 17.83
C LYS A 637 8.09 -5.43 18.49
N THR A 638 8.92 -6.45 18.72
CA THR A 638 8.45 -7.71 19.32
C THR A 638 7.81 -7.47 20.69
N GLU A 639 8.45 -6.65 21.53
CA GLU A 639 7.93 -6.31 22.86
C GLU A 639 6.68 -5.42 22.77
N SER A 640 6.71 -4.40 21.90
CA SER A 640 5.59 -3.48 21.68
C SER A 640 4.34 -4.20 21.18
N ASN A 641 4.47 -5.05 20.16
CA ASN A 641 3.33 -5.75 19.56
C ASN A 641 2.74 -6.78 20.52
N LYS A 642 3.58 -7.47 21.30
CA LYS A 642 3.09 -8.37 22.35
C LYS A 642 2.26 -7.60 23.38
N LYS A 643 2.77 -6.47 23.87
CA LYS A 643 2.04 -5.63 24.83
C LYS A 643 0.73 -5.10 24.24
N ALA A 644 0.75 -4.58 23.02
CA ALA A 644 -0.46 -4.09 22.35
C ALA A 644 -1.53 -5.19 22.24
N GLN A 645 -1.13 -6.43 21.93
CA GLN A 645 -2.04 -7.57 21.87
C GLN A 645 -2.61 -7.95 23.24
N GLU A 646 -1.80 -7.92 24.30
CA GLU A 646 -2.26 -8.16 25.67
C GLU A 646 -3.22 -7.07 26.15
N ASP A 647 -2.95 -5.81 25.78
CA ASP A 647 -3.75 -4.64 26.17
C ASP A 647 -5.13 -4.61 25.49
N LEU A 648 -5.31 -5.24 24.31
CA LEU A 648 -6.61 -5.32 23.62
C LEU A 648 -7.73 -5.88 24.51
N ALA A 649 -7.42 -6.86 25.37
CA ALA A 649 -8.40 -7.46 26.28
C ALA A 649 -8.93 -6.46 27.32
N ASN A 650 -8.14 -5.43 27.67
CA ASN A 650 -8.51 -4.41 28.64
C ASN A 650 -9.57 -3.44 28.10
N HIS A 651 -9.83 -3.47 26.79
CA HIS A 651 -10.86 -2.63 26.16
C HIS A 651 -12.25 -3.26 26.16
N ILE A 652 -12.41 -4.53 26.55
CA ILE A 652 -13.72 -5.20 26.60
C ILE A 652 -14.43 -4.88 27.92
N GLN A 653 -15.64 -4.33 27.85
CA GLN A 653 -16.46 -3.95 29.01
C GLN A 653 -17.55 -4.98 29.35
#